data_AF-A0A5N6RFV3-F1
#
_entry.id   AF-A0A5N6RFV3-F1
#
_cell.length_a   1.000
_cell.length_b   1.000
_cell.length_c   1.000
_cell.angle_alpha   90.00
_cell.angle_beta   90.00
_cell.angle_gamma   90.00
#
_symmetry.space_group_name_H-M   'P 1'
#
loop_
_entity.id
_entity.type
_entity.pdbx_description
1 polymer ?
#
loop_
_entity_poly.entity_id
_entity_poly.type
_entity_poly.pdbx_seq_one_letter_code
_entity_poly.pdbx_strand_id
1 'polypeptide(L)'
;MAATSCWILFYLVLLASFGEYCMASQIGLGSRLLAREDRAWMSDNGTFAFGFTPEDGRDDQFHIAVWFAELPGDRITVWSARNSRPVTNNAILELDNTGNLVLIDGDTTVWMSNTSGASVQYAVMSETGNFILYDTEKYTVWQSFSHPADTLLPNQPLTVSLELTTSKSASHGGYYTLKMLQQPTSLSLALTYNLPESYVNLPESFANYSYWQGPDISNVTGDVVAVLDEAGSFGIVYGESLDGAVYVHKNDGDERGLSAASNRSTRLTLETNGNIRLYRWDDDINGSRQWVSEWAAVSNPCDIAGICGNGICNLDRSKTNASCTCLPGTFKVEGGRQCSDNSSLIGNCDSRNENSTSALFRMSMTQQTNYYYSDFSVIANYSDVATVSKCGDACLSDCECVASVYGLDDEKPYCWVLKSLDFGGFEDAGSTLFVKVRSNGSNTPESNSGGSSSEGSGTSTREKVLVIPIVLSMTFLIGLLCLLLYYNVHRKRALKRAMESSLILEGAPLNFSYRDLQIRTWNFSQLLGTGGFGSVYKGSLADGTLIAVKKLERVLPHGEKEFITEVNTIGSMHHMNLEITNGTPIKVADRRLEGAVEEEELIRALKVALWCIQDEVFTRPSMGEVVKMLEGSIDINMPPMPQTVLELVEEGLDHVYRAMKREFNNFSSFTVNTNPSTSHATCSYSTMSPR
;
A
#
# COMPACT_ATOMS: atom_id res chain seq x y z
N MET A 1 -18.51 26.19 71.12
CA MET A 1 -17.37 26.76 70.36
C MET A 1 -16.47 25.72 69.68
N ALA A 2 -16.60 24.41 69.94
CA ALA A 2 -15.77 23.39 69.27
C ALA A 2 -16.37 22.84 67.95
N ALA A 3 -17.69 22.89 67.77
CA ALA A 3 -18.35 22.33 66.59
C ALA A 3 -18.23 23.21 65.33
N THR A 4 -18.08 24.52 65.50
CA THR A 4 -17.99 25.49 64.37
C THR A 4 -16.62 25.52 63.71
N SER A 5 -15.54 25.17 64.43
CA SER A 5 -14.19 25.08 63.84
C SER A 5 -14.00 23.87 62.93
N CYS A 6 -14.75 22.79 63.14
CA CYS A 6 -14.60 21.55 62.36
C CYS A 6 -15.16 21.69 60.94
N TRP A 7 -16.23 22.48 60.77
CA TRP A 7 -16.84 22.74 59.46
C TRP A 7 -16.02 23.70 58.59
N ILE A 8 -15.31 24.66 59.21
CA ILE A 8 -14.42 25.59 58.50
C ILE A 8 -13.17 24.86 57.99
N LEU A 9 -12.62 23.94 58.78
CA LEU A 9 -11.51 23.08 58.36
C LEU A 9 -11.93 22.12 57.23
N PHE A 10 -13.14 21.56 57.28
CA PHE A 10 -13.65 20.70 56.21
C PHE A 10 -13.88 21.47 54.91
N TYR A 11 -14.39 22.70 54.97
CA TYR A 11 -14.55 23.58 53.80
C TYR A 11 -13.21 24.09 53.23
N LEU A 12 -12.21 24.34 54.08
CA LEU A 12 -10.86 24.72 53.63
C LEU A 12 -10.10 23.54 52.99
N VAL A 13 -10.31 22.31 53.46
CA VAL A 13 -9.75 21.10 52.84
C VAL A 13 -10.45 20.78 51.52
N LEU A 14 -11.77 21.00 51.43
CA LEU A 14 -12.51 20.89 50.17
C LEU A 14 -12.11 21.98 49.16
N LEU A 15 -11.86 23.22 49.59
CA LEU A 15 -11.37 24.28 48.71
C LEU A 15 -9.91 24.05 48.28
N ALA A 16 -9.09 23.37 49.10
CA ALA A 16 -7.74 22.96 48.73
C ALA A 16 -7.71 21.75 47.77
N SER A 17 -8.80 20.98 47.65
CA SER A 17 -8.90 19.85 46.70
C SER A 17 -9.53 20.20 45.35
N PHE A 18 -9.89 21.47 45.11
CA PHE A 18 -10.43 21.96 43.82
C PHE A 18 -9.50 22.98 43.13
N GLY A 19 -8.19 22.88 43.38
CA GLY A 19 -7.21 23.91 43.00
C GLY A 19 -5.95 23.41 42.32
N GLU A 20 -5.94 22.26 41.65
CA GLU A 20 -4.94 21.92 40.64
C GLU A 20 -5.68 21.46 39.38
N TYR A 21 -6.18 22.44 38.62
CA TYR A 21 -6.17 22.24 37.18
C TYR A 21 -4.69 22.19 36.80
N CYS A 22 -4.18 21.01 36.45
CA CYS A 22 -2.84 20.86 35.90
C CYS A 22 -2.80 21.67 34.60
N MET A 23 -2.39 22.93 34.71
CA MET A 23 -2.09 23.74 33.54
C MET A 23 -0.78 23.19 33.02
N ALA A 24 -0.82 22.57 31.84
CA ALA A 24 0.36 22.21 31.07
C ALA A 24 1.42 23.30 31.21
N SER A 25 2.67 22.94 31.52
CA SER A 25 3.82 23.83 31.67
C SER A 25 3.86 24.82 30.50
N GLN A 26 3.37 26.05 30.73
CA GLN A 26 3.20 27.05 29.69
C GLN A 26 4.54 27.75 29.44
N ILE A 27 4.99 27.73 28.19
CA ILE A 27 6.19 28.43 27.74
C ILE A 27 5.76 29.82 27.30
N GLY A 28 5.97 30.81 28.17
CA GLY A 28 5.60 32.20 27.87
C GLY A 28 6.52 32.87 26.84
N LEU A 29 6.08 33.99 26.29
CA LEU A 29 6.90 34.84 25.41
C LEU A 29 8.19 35.29 26.10
N GLY A 30 9.28 35.37 25.34
CA GLY A 30 10.64 35.68 25.80
C GLY A 30 11.41 34.47 26.36
N SER A 31 10.77 33.28 26.42
CA SER A 31 11.43 32.04 26.84
C SER A 31 12.46 31.60 25.79
N ARG A 32 13.64 31.17 26.25
CA ARG A 32 14.74 30.74 25.38
C ARG A 32 15.38 29.44 25.86
N LEU A 33 15.87 28.66 24.91
CA LEU A 33 16.74 27.50 25.12
C LEU A 33 18.10 27.79 24.50
N LEU A 34 19.15 27.26 25.14
CA LEU A 34 20.54 27.37 24.70
C LEU A 34 21.06 25.96 24.42
N ALA A 35 21.61 25.73 23.23
CA ALA A 35 22.07 24.39 22.82
C ALA A 35 23.11 23.78 23.79
N ARG A 36 23.89 24.60 24.51
CA ARG A 36 24.90 24.16 25.48
C ARG A 36 24.37 23.75 26.85
N GLU A 37 23.26 24.31 27.31
CA GLU A 37 22.81 24.24 28.72
C GLU A 37 21.38 23.70 28.80
N ASP A 38 20.39 24.61 28.74
CA ASP A 38 18.96 24.34 28.80
C ASP A 38 18.47 23.90 27.43
N ARG A 39 18.53 22.59 27.21
CA ARG A 39 18.33 22.01 25.88
C ARG A 39 16.89 21.71 25.52
N ALA A 40 15.94 21.71 26.46
CA ALA A 40 14.59 21.27 26.15
C ALA A 40 13.48 21.85 27.04
N TRP A 41 12.30 21.99 26.45
CA TRP A 41 11.02 22.10 27.15
C TRP A 41 10.34 20.73 27.18
N MET A 42 9.89 20.30 28.36
CA MET A 42 9.33 18.96 28.61
C MET A 42 7.80 19.02 28.68
N SER A 43 7.13 17.93 28.31
CA SER A 43 5.72 17.72 28.67
C SER A 43 5.58 17.47 30.18
N ASP A 44 4.40 17.77 30.74
CA ASP A 44 4.13 17.65 32.18
C ASP A 44 4.39 16.24 32.72
N ASN A 45 3.98 15.23 31.97
CA ASN A 45 4.21 13.82 32.29
C ASN A 45 5.61 13.30 31.95
N GLY A 46 6.52 14.17 31.48
CA GLY A 46 7.89 13.80 31.11
C GLY A 46 8.02 12.93 29.85
N THR A 47 6.93 12.52 29.19
CA THR A 47 6.98 11.56 28.08
C THR A 47 7.73 12.12 26.86
N PHE A 48 7.49 13.39 26.53
CA PHE A 48 8.09 14.05 25.37
C PHE A 48 8.86 15.31 25.77
N ALA A 49 9.83 15.65 24.93
CA ALA A 49 10.61 16.87 25.04
C ALA A 49 10.78 17.52 23.68
N PHE A 50 10.80 18.85 23.65
CA PHE A 50 11.10 19.67 22.48
C PHE A 50 12.30 20.55 22.74
N GLY A 51 13.26 20.59 21.81
CA GLY A 51 14.43 21.45 21.91
C GLY A 51 15.62 20.94 21.11
N PHE A 52 16.84 21.18 21.60
CA PHE A 52 18.09 20.82 20.94
C PHE A 52 18.48 19.36 21.19
N THR A 53 18.74 18.65 20.09
CA THR A 53 19.34 17.31 20.10
C THR A 53 20.61 17.31 19.23
N PRO A 54 21.68 16.60 19.64
CA PRO A 54 22.91 16.52 18.84
C PRO A 54 22.68 15.72 17.56
N GLU A 55 23.48 16.03 16.53
CA GLU A 55 23.52 15.27 15.28
C GLU A 55 24.27 13.95 15.47
N ASP A 56 23.84 12.89 14.79
CA ASP A 56 24.47 11.57 14.89
C ASP A 56 25.98 11.64 14.57
N GLY A 57 26.80 11.29 15.56
CA GLY A 57 28.26 11.27 15.43
C GLY A 57 28.96 12.63 15.53
N ARG A 58 28.26 13.71 15.89
CA ARG A 58 28.84 15.04 16.13
C ARG A 58 28.25 15.72 17.36
N ASP A 59 29.03 15.77 18.44
CA ASP A 59 28.60 16.39 19.71
C ASP A 59 28.56 17.93 19.69
N ASP A 60 29.07 18.56 18.62
CA ASP A 60 29.16 20.01 18.46
C ASP A 60 28.11 20.61 17.52
N GLN A 61 27.29 19.76 16.88
CA GLN A 61 26.23 20.15 15.95
C GLN A 61 24.87 19.70 16.48
N PHE A 62 23.89 20.59 16.40
CA PHE A 62 22.55 20.37 16.95
C PHE A 62 21.48 20.64 15.91
N HIS A 63 20.31 20.04 16.10
CA HIS A 63 19.08 20.41 15.43
C HIS A 63 17.93 20.49 16.43
N ILE A 64 16.83 21.14 16.03
CA ILE A 64 15.63 21.22 16.88
C ILE A 64 14.69 20.05 16.56
N ALA A 65 14.21 19.40 17.61
CA ALA A 65 13.46 18.16 17.51
C ALA A 65 12.43 17.99 18.64
N VAL A 66 11.50 17.05 18.44
CA VAL A 66 10.72 16.39 19.50
C VAL A 66 11.23 14.96 19.63
N TRP A 67 11.41 14.47 20.86
CA TRP A 67 11.81 13.08 21.14
C TRP A 67 11.12 12.52 22.39
N PHE A 68 11.14 11.20 22.55
CA PHE A 68 10.73 10.53 23.78
C PHE A 68 11.78 10.75 24.88
N ALA A 69 11.43 11.41 25.97
CA ALA A 69 12.42 11.90 26.92
C ALA A 69 12.78 10.90 28.03
N GLU A 70 11.85 10.04 28.44
CA GLU A 70 12.04 9.06 29.52
C GLU A 70 12.57 7.69 29.06
N LEU A 71 12.64 7.45 27.74
CA LEU A 71 13.06 6.14 27.23
C LEU A 71 14.59 5.98 27.33
N PRO A 72 15.08 4.86 27.89
CA PRO A 72 16.51 4.58 27.97
C PRO A 72 17.09 4.22 26.60
N GLY A 73 18.34 4.64 26.37
CA GLY A 73 19.08 4.38 25.13
C GLY A 73 19.30 5.65 24.31
N ASP A 74 19.49 5.47 23.01
CA ASP A 74 19.64 6.59 22.07
C ASP A 74 18.31 7.33 21.92
N ARG A 75 18.40 8.65 21.80
CA ARG A 75 17.21 9.51 21.68
C ARG A 75 16.50 9.22 20.36
N ILE A 76 15.24 8.84 20.46
CA ILE A 76 14.39 8.63 19.29
C ILE A 76 13.63 9.91 18.98
N THR A 77 14.11 10.63 17.98
CA THR A 77 13.44 11.80 17.40
C THR A 77 12.18 11.36 16.65
N VAL A 78 11.07 12.05 16.91
CA VAL A 78 9.75 11.83 16.28
C VAL A 78 9.31 13.02 15.42
N TRP A 79 9.97 14.15 15.58
CA TRP A 79 9.78 15.34 14.76
C TRP A 79 11.07 16.15 14.72
N SER A 80 11.38 16.77 13.59
CA SER A 80 12.46 17.74 13.46
C SER A 80 12.06 18.85 12.51
N ALA A 81 12.64 20.04 12.69
CA ALA A 81 12.38 21.15 11.79
C ALA A 81 12.96 20.86 10.40
N ARG A 82 12.08 20.73 9.41
CA ARG A 82 12.50 20.53 8.01
C ARG A 82 13.29 21.74 7.50
N ASN A 83 14.27 21.46 6.64
CA ASN A 83 15.14 22.44 5.98
C ASN A 83 16.01 23.31 6.90
N SER A 84 16.10 22.99 8.21
CA SER A 84 17.11 23.61 9.06
C SER A 84 18.46 22.92 8.89
N ARG A 85 19.49 23.67 8.53
CA ARG A 85 20.87 23.19 8.63
C ARG A 85 21.24 22.94 10.11
N PRO A 86 22.16 22.00 10.40
CA PRO A 86 22.68 21.84 11.76
C PRO A 86 23.27 23.15 12.29
N VAL A 87 23.07 23.42 13.58
CA VAL A 87 23.48 24.64 14.27
C VAL A 87 24.57 24.37 15.30
N THR A 88 25.32 25.40 15.67
CA THR A 88 26.40 25.28 16.67
C THR A 88 25.88 25.19 18.10
N ASN A 89 26.77 24.86 19.04
CA ASN A 89 26.48 24.86 20.47
C ASN A 89 26.11 26.24 21.07
N ASN A 90 26.26 27.34 20.31
CA ASN A 90 25.86 28.68 20.73
C ASN A 90 24.49 29.09 20.19
N ALA A 91 23.78 28.18 19.53
CA ALA A 91 22.46 28.46 18.99
C ALA A 91 21.42 28.69 20.09
N ILE A 92 20.49 29.60 19.79
CA ILE A 92 19.39 30.02 20.66
C ILE A 92 18.08 29.67 19.96
N LEU A 93 17.20 28.99 20.68
CA LEU A 93 15.80 28.80 20.28
C LEU A 93 14.94 29.66 21.20
N GLU A 94 14.24 30.65 20.64
CA GLU A 94 13.47 31.63 21.42
C GLU A 94 12.04 31.71 20.90
N LEU A 95 11.07 31.71 21.83
CA LEU A 95 9.72 32.18 21.54
C LEU A 95 9.70 33.69 21.79
N ASP A 96 9.84 34.47 20.73
CA ASP A 96 10.04 35.91 20.84
C ASP A 96 8.77 36.65 21.31
N ASN A 97 8.94 37.93 21.67
CA ASN A 97 7.81 38.79 22.10
C ASN A 97 6.81 39.13 20.99
N THR A 98 7.10 38.80 19.73
CA THR A 98 6.17 38.96 18.60
C THR A 98 5.29 37.73 18.39
N GLY A 99 5.50 36.67 19.16
CA GLY A 99 4.78 35.41 19.06
C GLY A 99 5.41 34.41 18.08
N ASN A 100 6.65 34.63 17.68
CA ASN A 100 7.39 33.83 16.71
C ASN A 100 8.34 32.88 17.45
N LEU A 101 8.28 31.58 17.14
CA LEU A 101 9.34 30.65 17.53
C LEU A 101 10.47 30.73 16.51
N VAL A 102 11.67 31.12 16.94
CA VAL A 102 12.83 31.44 16.08
C VAL A 102 14.07 30.69 16.57
N LEU A 103 14.76 30.04 15.62
CA LEU A 103 16.07 29.42 15.82
C LEU A 103 17.16 30.33 15.23
N ILE A 104 18.11 30.72 16.07
CA ILE A 104 19.19 31.66 15.74
C ILE A 104 20.54 30.99 16.02
N ASP A 105 21.47 31.07 15.07
CA ASP A 105 22.86 30.64 15.25
C ASP A 105 23.80 31.78 14.85
N GLY A 106 24.51 32.34 15.82
CA GLY A 106 25.24 33.60 15.67
C GLY A 106 24.29 34.77 15.33
N ASP A 107 24.55 35.43 14.20
CA ASP A 107 23.71 36.52 13.68
C ASP A 107 22.70 36.05 12.61
N THR A 108 22.57 34.73 12.41
CA THR A 108 21.73 34.16 11.34
C THR A 108 20.49 33.48 11.90
N THR A 109 19.31 33.87 11.43
CA THR A 109 18.08 33.11 11.63
C THR A 109 18.11 31.88 10.74
N VAL A 110 18.12 30.70 11.37
CA VAL A 110 18.20 29.41 10.68
C VAL A 110 16.82 28.86 10.35
N TRP A 111 15.86 29.06 11.24
CA TRP A 111 14.49 28.61 11.08
C TRP A 111 13.53 29.47 11.89
N MET A 112 12.28 29.59 11.45
CA MET A 112 11.22 30.25 12.19
C MET A 112 9.84 29.67 11.86
N SER A 113 8.92 29.78 12.80
CA SER A 113 7.53 29.30 12.69
C SER A 113 6.61 30.20 11.83
N ASN A 114 7.05 31.42 11.49
CA ASN A 114 6.27 32.40 10.71
C ASN A 114 4.91 32.79 11.33
N THR A 115 4.84 32.88 12.65
CA THR A 115 3.65 33.27 13.44
C THR A 115 3.71 34.70 13.96
N SER A 116 4.63 35.54 13.47
CA SER A 116 4.74 36.95 13.88
C SER A 116 3.42 37.69 13.68
N GLY A 117 2.90 38.32 14.73
CA GLY A 117 1.65 39.08 14.65
C GLY A 117 0.38 38.22 14.59
N ALA A 118 0.49 36.90 14.75
CA ALA A 118 -0.65 35.99 14.83
C ALA A 118 -1.21 35.82 16.26
N SER A 119 -0.97 36.80 17.15
CA SER A 119 -1.47 36.84 18.53
C SER A 119 -1.06 35.66 19.44
N VAL A 120 0.05 34.96 19.13
CA VAL A 120 0.58 33.90 20.00
C VAL A 120 0.93 34.45 21.38
N GLN A 121 0.57 33.72 22.43
CA GLN A 121 0.80 34.09 23.83
C GLN A 121 1.71 33.12 24.58
N TYR A 122 1.58 31.82 24.29
CA TYR A 122 2.38 30.80 24.94
C TYR A 122 2.49 29.56 24.05
N ALA A 123 3.51 28.74 24.33
CA ALA A 123 3.67 27.43 23.75
C ALA A 123 3.45 26.33 24.80
N VAL A 124 3.14 25.12 24.33
CA VAL A 124 3.00 23.93 25.17
C VAL A 124 3.63 22.73 24.47
N MET A 125 4.41 21.95 25.20
CA MET A 125 4.80 20.59 24.81
C MET A 125 3.73 19.63 25.30
N SER A 126 2.89 19.12 24.40
CA SER A 126 1.81 18.19 24.76
C SER A 126 2.33 16.80 25.09
N GLU A 127 1.58 16.08 25.92
CA GLU A 127 1.79 14.67 26.26
C GLU A 127 1.64 13.72 25.06
N THR A 128 1.02 14.18 23.97
CA THR A 128 0.91 13.42 22.71
C THR A 128 2.14 13.54 21.81
N GLY A 129 3.10 14.39 22.16
CA GLY A 129 4.25 14.72 21.30
C GLY A 129 4.00 15.90 20.36
N ASN A 130 2.84 16.56 20.44
CA ASN A 130 2.55 17.77 19.68
C ASN A 130 3.10 19.02 20.39
N PHE A 131 3.94 19.80 19.71
CA PHE A 131 4.39 21.12 20.20
C PHE A 131 3.51 22.20 19.60
N ILE A 132 2.82 22.98 20.44
CA ILE A 132 1.71 23.84 20.02
C ILE A 132 1.94 25.28 20.47
N LEU A 133 1.69 26.24 19.58
CA LEU A 133 1.60 27.67 19.88
C LEU A 133 0.12 28.08 19.97
N TYR A 134 -0.26 28.69 21.09
CA TYR A 134 -1.64 29.13 21.35
C TYR A 134 -1.77 30.66 21.36
N ASP A 135 -2.93 31.14 20.94
CA ASP A 135 -3.33 32.53 21.13
C ASP A 135 -3.99 32.80 22.50
N THR A 136 -4.50 34.02 22.70
CA THR A 136 -5.24 34.42 23.92
C THR A 136 -6.52 33.63 24.18
N GLU A 137 -7.16 33.12 23.12
CA GLU A 137 -8.42 32.39 23.18
C GLU A 137 -8.20 30.87 23.22
N LYS A 138 -6.93 30.43 23.30
CA LYS A 138 -6.49 29.03 23.25
C LYS A 138 -6.73 28.34 21.91
N TYR A 139 -6.85 29.10 20.83
CA TYR A 139 -6.80 28.52 19.49
C TYR A 139 -5.37 28.19 19.09
N THR A 140 -5.22 27.07 18.40
CA THR A 140 -3.95 26.63 17.85
C THR A 140 -3.55 27.54 16.68
N VAL A 141 -2.47 28.30 16.86
CA VAL A 141 -1.89 29.16 15.81
C VAL A 141 -0.89 28.38 14.96
N TRP A 142 -0.10 27.53 15.61
CA TRP A 142 0.88 26.66 14.96
C TRP A 142 1.05 25.38 15.77
N GLN A 143 1.32 24.27 15.09
CA GLN A 143 1.59 22.99 15.74
C GLN A 143 2.57 22.14 14.93
N SER A 144 3.38 21.32 15.62
CA SER A 144 4.34 20.42 14.98
C SER A 144 3.65 19.33 14.17
N PHE A 145 2.48 18.87 14.61
CA PHE A 145 1.71 17.81 13.92
C PHE A 145 1.26 18.19 12.51
N SER A 146 1.06 19.48 12.23
CA SER A 146 0.77 20.00 10.88
C SER A 146 2.02 20.10 9.99
N HIS A 147 3.18 19.75 10.51
CA HIS A 147 4.47 19.78 9.82
C HIS A 147 5.24 18.47 10.07
N PRO A 148 4.66 17.29 9.77
CA PRO A 148 5.27 16.00 10.14
C PRO A 148 6.65 15.81 9.53
N ALA A 149 7.54 15.05 10.18
CA ALA A 149 8.85 14.71 9.64
C ALA A 149 8.80 13.32 8.95
N ASP A 150 9.47 12.33 9.52
CA ASP A 150 9.47 10.94 9.05
C ASP A 150 8.59 10.02 9.90
N THR A 151 8.05 10.53 11.02
CA THR A 151 7.33 9.74 12.02
C THR A 151 5.93 10.30 12.25
N LEU A 152 4.96 9.40 12.36
CA LEU A 152 3.58 9.65 12.74
C LEU A 152 3.33 9.08 14.14
N LEU A 153 2.89 9.94 15.05
CA LEU A 153 2.49 9.55 16.40
C LEU A 153 1.01 9.17 16.48
N PRO A 154 0.57 8.49 17.54
CA PRO A 154 -0.83 8.20 17.77
C PRO A 154 -1.69 9.46 17.73
N ASN A 155 -2.85 9.37 17.07
CA ASN A 155 -3.80 10.45 16.85
C ASN A 155 -3.26 11.67 16.09
N GLN A 156 -2.06 11.59 15.50
CA GLN A 156 -1.56 12.61 14.59
C GLN A 156 -2.25 12.46 13.21
N PRO A 157 -2.97 13.49 12.72
CA PRO A 157 -3.65 13.41 11.44
C PRO A 157 -2.67 13.65 10.28
N LEU A 158 -2.58 12.69 9.35
CA LEU A 158 -1.93 12.88 8.06
C LEU A 158 -3.00 13.15 7.00
N THR A 159 -3.23 14.44 6.71
CA THR A 159 -4.21 14.89 5.71
C THR A 159 -3.68 14.73 4.28
N VAL A 160 -4.55 14.85 3.28
CA VAL A 160 -4.21 14.73 1.84
C VAL A 160 -3.07 15.68 1.41
N SER A 161 -2.95 16.85 2.03
CA SER A 161 -1.92 17.85 1.71
C SER A 161 -0.58 17.63 2.43
N LEU A 162 -0.51 16.66 3.36
CA LEU A 162 0.68 16.38 4.16
C LEU A 162 1.39 15.12 3.66
N GLU A 163 2.70 15.09 3.89
CA GLU A 163 3.54 13.93 3.60
C GLU A 163 4.57 13.71 4.70
N LEU A 164 4.86 12.43 4.98
CA LEU A 164 6.06 12.04 5.72
C LEU A 164 7.22 11.99 4.75
N THR A 165 8.39 12.44 5.18
CA THR A 165 9.58 12.56 4.33
C THR A 165 10.81 12.08 5.08
N THR A 166 11.62 11.23 4.46
CA THR A 166 12.92 10.83 5.04
C THR A 166 13.98 11.90 4.81
N SER A 167 15.07 11.82 5.57
CA SER A 167 16.31 12.49 5.18
C SER A 167 16.80 11.98 3.82
N LYS A 168 17.55 12.84 3.10
CA LYS A 168 18.17 12.47 1.82
C LYS A 168 19.25 11.42 2.08
N SER A 169 19.25 10.35 1.30
CA SER A 169 20.27 9.31 1.41
C SER A 169 21.65 9.87 1.08
N ALA A 170 22.62 9.67 1.98
CA ALA A 170 24.01 10.08 1.76
C ALA A 170 24.66 9.38 0.54
N SER A 171 24.10 8.26 0.07
CA SER A 171 24.64 7.48 -1.04
C SER A 171 24.12 7.92 -2.41
N HIS A 172 22.80 7.99 -2.59
CA HIS A 172 22.16 8.30 -3.88
C HIS A 172 21.45 9.65 -3.92
N GLY A 173 21.38 10.40 -2.82
CA GLY A 173 20.73 11.72 -2.76
C GLY A 173 19.20 11.71 -2.84
N GLY A 174 18.58 10.62 -3.30
CA GLY A 174 17.13 10.42 -3.27
C GLY A 174 16.57 10.27 -1.85
N TYR A 175 15.26 10.45 -1.72
CA TYR A 175 14.53 10.41 -0.46
C TYR A 175 13.16 9.76 -0.65
N TYR A 176 12.55 9.29 0.43
CA TYR A 176 11.26 8.60 0.39
C TYR A 176 10.17 9.46 1.00
N THR A 177 8.95 9.31 0.48
CA THR A 177 7.78 9.93 1.08
C THR A 177 6.61 8.98 1.21
N LEU A 178 5.79 9.20 2.25
CA LEU A 178 4.47 8.63 2.40
C LEU A 178 3.44 9.75 2.21
N LYS A 179 2.55 9.62 1.23
CA LYS A 179 1.49 10.58 0.96
C LYS A 179 0.26 9.94 0.32
N MET A 180 -0.84 10.67 0.32
CA MET A 180 -2.03 10.25 -0.43
C MET A 180 -1.87 10.65 -1.90
N LEU A 181 -2.03 9.68 -2.81
CA LEU A 181 -2.00 9.89 -4.25
C LEU A 181 -3.42 9.86 -4.79
N GLN A 182 -3.83 10.98 -5.40
CA GLN A 182 -5.10 11.10 -6.08
C GLN A 182 -5.01 10.46 -7.47
N GLN A 183 -5.79 9.41 -7.69
CA GLN A 183 -6.02 8.80 -8.99
C GLN A 183 -7.36 9.31 -9.56
N PRO A 184 -7.67 9.11 -10.86
CA PRO A 184 -8.88 9.67 -11.48
C PRO A 184 -10.19 9.26 -10.80
N THR A 185 -10.22 8.12 -10.11
CA THR A 185 -11.44 7.58 -9.46
C THR A 185 -11.20 7.09 -8.02
N SER A 186 -9.96 7.15 -7.52
CA SER A 186 -9.61 6.68 -6.18
C SER A 186 -8.57 7.57 -5.51
N LEU A 187 -8.47 7.46 -4.20
CA LEU A 187 -7.40 8.00 -3.38
C LEU A 187 -6.74 6.83 -2.65
N SER A 188 -5.41 6.75 -2.71
CA SER A 188 -4.65 5.70 -2.06
C SER A 188 -3.47 6.28 -1.30
N LEU A 189 -3.20 5.78 -0.10
CA LEU A 189 -1.93 6.06 0.58
C LEU A 189 -0.80 5.33 -0.14
N ALA A 190 0.30 6.01 -0.44
CA ALA A 190 1.39 5.42 -1.20
C ALA A 190 2.76 5.79 -0.64
N LEU A 191 3.70 4.86 -0.79
CA LEU A 191 5.12 5.11 -0.60
C LEU A 191 5.74 5.42 -1.95
N THR A 192 6.52 6.49 -1.99
CA THR A 192 7.19 6.95 -3.21
C THR A 192 8.66 7.21 -2.98
N TYR A 193 9.48 6.89 -3.98
CA TYR A 193 10.88 7.30 -4.05
C TYR A 193 11.01 8.51 -4.94
N ASN A 194 11.70 9.53 -4.45
CA ASN A 194 11.90 10.80 -5.14
C ASN A 194 13.38 11.00 -5.44
N LEU A 195 13.67 11.35 -6.69
CA LEU A 195 15.03 11.63 -7.16
C LEU A 195 15.58 12.94 -6.55
N PRO A 196 16.91 13.07 -6.42
CA PRO A 196 17.53 14.26 -5.84
C PRO A 196 17.24 15.53 -6.65
N GLU A 197 17.26 16.67 -5.95
CA GLU A 197 16.99 18.00 -6.50
C GLU A 197 17.89 18.42 -7.66
N SER A 198 19.02 17.77 -7.98
CA SER A 198 19.80 18.12 -9.19
C SER A 198 19.00 18.03 -10.50
N TYR A 199 17.80 17.45 -10.45
CA TYR A 199 16.80 17.34 -11.51
C TYR A 199 15.67 18.42 -11.45
N VAL A 200 15.87 19.59 -10.80
CA VAL A 200 14.86 20.66 -10.53
C VAL A 200 13.97 21.05 -11.73
N ASN A 201 14.38 20.80 -12.97
CA ASN A 201 13.64 21.22 -14.17
C ASN A 201 12.67 20.16 -14.73
N LEU A 202 12.56 18.99 -14.10
CA LEU A 202 11.64 17.94 -14.50
C LEU A 202 10.32 18.05 -13.70
N PRO A 203 9.16 18.06 -14.38
CA PRO A 203 7.86 17.87 -13.72
C PRO A 203 7.86 16.75 -12.67
N GLU A 204 7.15 16.95 -11.56
CA GLU A 204 7.13 16.01 -10.41
C GLU A 204 6.82 14.57 -10.82
N SER A 205 5.96 14.37 -11.83
CA SER A 205 5.62 13.06 -12.40
C SER A 205 6.81 12.28 -12.98
N PHE A 206 7.94 12.94 -13.21
CA PHE A 206 9.16 12.33 -13.75
C PHE A 206 10.15 11.91 -12.68
N ALA A 207 10.09 12.58 -11.51
CA ALA A 207 11.06 12.40 -10.44
C ALA A 207 10.59 11.42 -9.35
N ASN A 208 9.32 11.01 -9.39
CA ASN A 208 8.72 10.13 -8.39
C ASN A 208 8.38 8.75 -8.96
N TYR A 209 8.52 7.72 -8.12
CA TYR A 209 8.06 6.37 -8.42
C TYR A 209 7.39 5.77 -7.19
N SER A 210 6.14 5.32 -7.36
CA SER A 210 5.37 4.65 -6.31
C SER A 210 5.62 3.15 -6.38
N TYR A 211 6.28 2.60 -5.36
CA TYR A 211 6.59 1.16 -5.27
C TYR A 211 5.65 0.40 -4.33
N TRP A 212 4.87 1.11 -3.51
CA TRP A 212 3.86 0.51 -2.66
C TRP A 212 2.64 1.42 -2.55
N GLN A 213 1.46 0.81 -2.53
CA GLN A 213 0.17 1.47 -2.37
C GLN A 213 -0.67 0.68 -1.39
N GLY A 214 -1.31 1.41 -0.47
CA GLY A 214 -2.32 0.89 0.43
C GLY A 214 -3.67 0.73 -0.27
N PRO A 215 -4.72 0.40 0.49
CA PRO A 215 -6.07 0.25 -0.04
C PRO A 215 -6.57 1.50 -0.76
N ASP A 216 -7.20 1.30 -1.91
CA ASP A 216 -7.89 2.36 -2.65
C ASP A 216 -9.22 2.72 -1.98
N ILE A 217 -9.49 4.02 -1.89
CA ILE A 217 -10.76 4.56 -1.42
C ILE A 217 -11.41 5.32 -2.57
N SER A 218 -12.68 5.03 -2.85
CA SER A 218 -13.43 5.65 -3.94
C SER A 218 -14.71 6.30 -3.43
N ASN A 219 -15.22 7.28 -4.19
CA ASN A 219 -16.52 7.91 -3.96
C ASN A 219 -16.70 8.53 -2.56
N VAL A 220 -15.70 9.29 -2.11
CA VAL A 220 -15.64 9.85 -0.75
C VAL A 220 -16.04 11.32 -0.75
N THR A 221 -16.93 11.71 0.16
CA THR A 221 -17.29 13.10 0.47
C THR A 221 -16.88 13.44 1.90
N GLY A 222 -16.18 14.55 2.11
CA GLY A 222 -15.72 15.01 3.42
C GLY A 222 -14.21 14.93 3.60
N ASP A 223 -13.75 15.14 4.83
CA ASP A 223 -12.33 15.12 5.17
C ASP A 223 -11.77 13.68 5.12
N VAL A 224 -10.54 13.54 4.60
CA VAL A 224 -9.83 12.26 4.54
C VAL A 224 -8.49 12.39 5.25
N VAL A 225 -8.26 11.50 6.20
CA VAL A 225 -7.09 11.53 7.09
C VAL A 225 -6.56 10.12 7.30
N ALA A 226 -5.25 9.94 7.16
CA ALA A 226 -4.57 8.74 7.64
C ALA A 226 -4.13 8.95 9.09
N VAL A 227 -4.40 7.98 9.96
CA VAL A 227 -4.15 8.08 11.39
C VAL A 227 -3.68 6.74 11.95
N LEU A 228 -2.74 6.82 12.89
CA LEU A 228 -2.37 5.72 13.78
C LEU A 228 -3.19 5.90 15.07
N ASP A 229 -3.97 4.90 15.45
CA ASP A 229 -4.72 4.96 16.72
C ASP A 229 -3.85 4.50 17.92
N GLU A 230 -4.34 4.75 19.12
CA GLU A 230 -3.66 4.34 20.36
C GLU A 230 -3.56 2.82 20.54
N ALA A 231 -4.44 2.06 19.87
CA ALA A 231 -4.41 0.61 19.86
C ALA A 231 -3.34 0.05 18.90
N GLY A 232 -2.70 0.89 18.09
CA GLY A 232 -1.69 0.49 17.12
C GLY A 232 -2.25 0.08 15.75
N SER A 233 -3.53 0.34 15.47
CA SER A 233 -4.06 0.18 14.12
C SER A 233 -3.78 1.43 13.30
N PHE A 234 -3.39 1.24 12.04
CA PHE A 234 -3.09 2.30 11.10
C PHE A 234 -4.04 2.20 9.91
N GLY A 235 -4.72 3.29 9.60
CA GLY A 235 -5.71 3.30 8.53
C GLY A 235 -6.05 4.69 8.05
N ILE A 236 -6.89 4.73 7.03
CA ILE A 236 -7.45 5.95 6.48
C ILE A 236 -8.90 6.03 6.93
N VAL A 237 -9.26 7.19 7.49
CA VAL A 237 -10.58 7.49 7.99
C VAL A 237 -11.18 8.63 7.17
N TYR A 238 -12.46 8.52 6.83
CA TYR A 238 -13.14 9.44 5.92
C TYR A 238 -14.65 9.55 6.16
N GLY A 239 -15.25 10.62 5.63
CA GLY A 239 -16.69 10.90 5.69
C GLY A 239 -17.03 12.05 6.64
N GLU A 240 -18.28 12.54 6.58
CA GLU A 240 -18.76 13.70 7.36
C GLU A 240 -18.66 13.53 8.90
N SER A 241 -18.43 12.32 9.39
CA SER A 241 -18.23 12.02 10.81
C SER A 241 -17.12 11.02 11.09
N LEU A 242 -16.19 10.79 10.13
CA LEU A 242 -15.12 9.78 10.27
C LEU A 242 -15.64 8.33 10.44
N ASP A 243 -16.89 8.05 10.05
CA ASP A 243 -17.53 6.72 10.18
C ASP A 243 -16.96 5.66 9.22
N GLY A 244 -16.32 6.10 8.11
CA GLY A 244 -15.67 5.21 7.17
C GLY A 244 -14.21 5.01 7.53
N ALA A 245 -13.80 3.78 7.81
CA ALA A 245 -12.40 3.43 8.09
C ALA A 245 -11.92 2.29 7.18
N VAL A 246 -10.75 2.46 6.58
CA VAL A 246 -10.05 1.43 5.83
C VAL A 246 -8.68 1.23 6.44
N TYR A 247 -8.46 0.05 7.01
CA TYR A 247 -7.21 -0.26 7.69
C TYR A 247 -6.14 -0.70 6.70
N VAL A 248 -4.96 -0.10 6.83
CA VAL A 248 -3.71 -0.59 6.22
C VAL A 248 -3.12 -1.68 7.10
N HIS A 249 -3.20 -1.48 8.42
CA HIS A 249 -2.83 -2.44 9.44
C HIS A 249 -3.88 -2.38 10.55
N LYS A 250 -4.42 -3.53 10.93
CA LYS A 250 -5.35 -3.65 12.06
C LYS A 250 -4.70 -4.49 13.15
N ASN A 251 -4.72 -3.99 14.38
CA ASN A 251 -4.28 -4.76 15.52
C ASN A 251 -5.43 -5.66 15.99
N ASP A 252 -5.36 -6.97 15.69
CA ASP A 252 -6.38 -7.96 16.05
C ASP A 252 -6.23 -8.48 17.51
N GLY A 253 -5.33 -7.89 18.31
CA GLY A 253 -4.95 -8.35 19.65
C GLY A 253 -6.00 -8.25 20.76
N ASP A 254 -7.24 -7.86 20.47
CA ASP A 254 -8.26 -7.56 21.47
C ASP A 254 -9.19 -8.76 21.82
N GLU A 255 -8.69 -9.99 21.75
CA GLU A 255 -9.34 -11.17 22.36
C GLU A 255 -8.93 -11.40 23.83
N ARG A 256 -7.96 -10.66 24.37
CA ARG A 256 -7.55 -10.75 25.78
C ARG A 256 -8.05 -9.55 26.57
N GLY A 257 -9.31 -9.65 27.00
CA GLY A 257 -10.03 -8.60 27.70
C GLY A 257 -9.26 -7.86 28.81
N LEU A 258 -9.55 -6.56 28.91
CA LEU A 258 -9.56 -5.73 30.13
C LEU A 258 -8.53 -6.13 31.21
N SER A 259 -7.24 -6.02 30.90
CA SER A 259 -6.16 -5.79 31.88
C SER A 259 -4.73 -5.67 31.30
N ALA A 260 -4.55 -5.66 29.97
CA ALA A 260 -3.23 -5.47 29.34
C ALA A 260 -3.12 -4.26 28.37
N ALA A 261 -4.11 -3.38 28.32
CA ALA A 261 -3.93 -2.03 27.76
C ALA A 261 -3.16 -1.18 28.79
N SER A 262 -1.85 -1.34 28.83
CA SER A 262 -0.97 -0.53 29.67
C SER A 262 -0.09 0.31 28.76
N ASN A 263 -0.33 1.64 28.70
CA ASN A 263 0.63 2.71 28.39
C ASN A 263 1.88 2.31 27.59
N ARG A 264 1.72 1.72 26.40
CA ARG A 264 2.87 1.35 25.56
C ARG A 264 2.97 2.36 24.43
N SER A 265 4.05 3.11 24.41
CA SER A 265 4.34 4.06 23.35
C SER A 265 4.45 3.33 22.01
N THR A 266 3.65 3.76 21.03
CA THR A 266 3.70 3.30 19.65
C THR A 266 4.08 4.45 18.73
N ARG A 267 4.66 4.12 17.58
CA ARG A 267 4.97 5.10 16.53
C ARG A 267 5.02 4.42 15.17
N LEU A 268 4.68 5.15 14.13
CA LEU A 268 4.84 4.71 12.75
C LEU A 268 5.94 5.56 12.10
N THR A 269 7.05 4.95 11.69
CA THR A 269 8.21 5.68 11.15
C THR A 269 8.54 5.21 9.74
N LEU A 270 8.65 6.17 8.82
CA LEU A 270 9.19 6.00 7.48
C LEU A 270 10.71 6.04 7.56
N GLU A 271 11.36 4.92 7.32
CA GLU A 271 12.81 4.81 7.45
C GLU A 271 13.55 5.24 6.20
N THR A 272 14.84 5.57 6.36
CA THR A 272 15.75 5.92 5.26
C THR A 272 15.97 4.79 4.24
N ASN A 273 15.53 3.56 4.55
CA ASN A 273 15.50 2.45 3.60
C ASN A 273 14.23 2.42 2.73
N GLY A 274 13.30 3.35 2.93
CA GLY A 274 12.03 3.49 2.21
C GLY A 274 10.86 2.71 2.82
N ASN A 275 11.09 1.81 3.76
CA ASN A 275 9.99 1.08 4.38
C ASN A 275 9.35 1.90 5.50
N ILE A 276 8.05 1.72 5.70
CA ILE A 276 7.35 2.25 6.86
C ILE A 276 7.09 1.13 7.86
N ARG A 277 7.46 1.37 9.12
CA ARG A 277 7.39 0.38 10.20
C ARG A 277 6.59 0.91 11.37
N LEU A 278 5.71 0.05 11.88
CA LEU A 278 5.04 0.25 13.16
C LEU A 278 5.94 -0.29 14.26
N TYR A 279 6.30 0.59 15.18
CA TYR A 279 7.13 0.28 16.33
C TYR A 279 6.31 0.35 17.60
N ARG A 280 6.47 -0.65 18.47
CA ARG A 280 5.97 -0.65 19.84
C ARG A 280 7.13 -0.68 20.81
N TRP A 281 7.05 0.13 21.85
CA TRP A 281 7.98 0.05 22.96
C TRP A 281 7.69 -1.20 23.81
N ASP A 282 8.72 -1.98 24.07
CA ASP A 282 8.65 -3.14 24.95
C ASP A 282 9.67 -3.00 26.09
N ASP A 283 9.17 -3.09 27.31
CA ASP A 283 9.97 -2.96 28.52
C ASP A 283 10.65 -4.27 28.97
N ASP A 284 10.31 -5.42 28.36
CA ASP A 284 10.84 -6.71 28.79
C ASP A 284 11.00 -7.74 27.66
N ILE A 285 11.87 -7.44 26.69
CA ILE A 285 12.36 -8.46 25.73
C ILE A 285 13.70 -8.97 26.22
N ASN A 286 13.72 -10.20 26.74
CA ASN A 286 14.92 -10.83 27.30
C ASN A 286 15.62 -9.96 28.36
N GLY A 287 14.86 -9.19 29.15
CA GLY A 287 15.39 -8.24 30.14
C GLY A 287 15.98 -6.95 29.56
N SER A 288 15.71 -6.65 28.28
CA SER A 288 16.12 -5.40 27.62
C SER A 288 14.90 -4.58 27.18
N ARG A 289 14.97 -3.26 27.38
CA ARG A 289 13.97 -2.29 26.93
C ARG A 289 14.33 -1.81 25.54
N GLN A 290 13.47 -2.02 24.55
CA GLN A 290 13.76 -1.65 23.17
C GLN A 290 12.50 -1.45 22.34
N TRP A 291 12.66 -0.73 21.23
CA TRP A 291 11.64 -0.63 20.19
C TRP A 291 11.59 -1.90 19.35
N VAL A 292 10.38 -2.40 19.12
CA VAL A 292 10.11 -3.63 18.38
C VAL A 292 9.27 -3.31 17.16
N SER A 293 9.72 -3.75 15.99
CA SER A 293 8.93 -3.66 14.77
C SER A 293 7.81 -4.69 14.83
N GLU A 294 6.56 -4.24 14.86
CA GLU A 294 5.38 -5.11 14.85
C GLU A 294 4.87 -5.35 13.42
N TRP A 295 4.99 -4.33 12.58
CA TRP A 295 4.54 -4.40 11.20
C TRP A 295 5.44 -3.56 10.28
N ALA A 296 5.51 -3.95 9.01
CA ALA A 296 6.19 -3.24 7.94
C ALA A 296 5.37 -3.32 6.65
N ALA A 297 5.29 -2.25 5.89
CA ALA A 297 4.51 -2.22 4.64
C ALA A 297 5.06 -3.14 3.56
N VAL A 298 6.39 -3.18 3.43
CA VAL A 298 7.07 -3.98 2.40
C VAL A 298 7.86 -5.11 3.06
N SER A 299 7.58 -6.36 2.68
CA SER A 299 8.27 -7.52 3.27
C SER A 299 9.64 -7.79 2.66
N ASN A 300 9.78 -7.63 1.33
CA ASN A 300 11.04 -7.82 0.61
C ASN A 300 11.72 -6.46 0.38
N PRO A 301 12.92 -6.21 0.95
CA PRO A 301 13.63 -4.94 0.75
C PRO A 301 13.92 -4.60 -0.72
N CYS A 302 14.06 -5.57 -1.63
CA CYS A 302 14.28 -5.30 -3.05
C CYS A 302 13.00 -4.90 -3.81
N ASP A 303 11.84 -4.97 -3.16
CA ASP A 303 10.59 -4.40 -3.68
C ASP A 303 10.52 -2.87 -3.47
N ILE A 304 11.48 -2.31 -2.73
CA ILE A 304 11.59 -0.87 -2.48
C ILE A 304 12.46 -0.23 -3.56
N ALA A 305 11.83 0.57 -4.43
CA ALA A 305 12.53 1.31 -5.46
C ALA A 305 13.56 2.28 -4.85
N GLY A 306 14.72 2.42 -5.48
CA GLY A 306 15.78 3.34 -5.06
C GLY A 306 16.69 2.85 -3.94
N ILE A 307 16.44 1.66 -3.35
CA ILE A 307 17.24 1.11 -2.24
C ILE A 307 18.73 0.92 -2.58
N CYS A 308 19.04 0.73 -3.86
CA CYS A 308 20.38 0.59 -4.41
C CYS A 308 20.75 1.73 -5.38
N GLY A 309 20.03 2.86 -5.35
CA GLY A 309 20.17 3.92 -6.35
C GLY A 309 20.00 3.37 -7.77
N ASN A 310 21.00 3.58 -8.63
CA ASN A 310 21.03 3.04 -9.99
C ASN A 310 21.51 1.57 -10.09
N GLY A 311 21.93 0.95 -9.00
CA GLY A 311 22.42 -0.44 -8.95
C GLY A 311 21.31 -1.49 -8.94
N ILE A 312 21.70 -2.77 -8.85
CA ILE A 312 20.81 -3.93 -8.76
C ILE A 312 20.77 -4.44 -7.32
N CYS A 313 19.56 -4.53 -6.76
CA CYS A 313 19.27 -5.13 -5.46
C CYS A 313 19.20 -6.65 -5.55
N ASN A 314 19.94 -7.31 -4.68
CA ASN A 314 19.86 -8.74 -4.43
C ASN A 314 19.58 -8.97 -2.94
N LEU A 315 18.89 -10.05 -2.62
CA LEU A 315 18.73 -10.46 -1.23
C LEU A 315 20.03 -11.09 -0.70
N ASP A 316 20.43 -10.70 0.50
CA ASP A 316 21.53 -11.36 1.21
C ASP A 316 21.16 -12.82 1.56
N ARG A 317 22.12 -13.63 2.00
CA ARG A 317 21.94 -15.04 2.35
C ARG A 317 20.83 -15.28 3.36
N SER A 318 20.58 -14.32 4.26
CA SER A 318 19.49 -14.39 5.24
C SER A 318 18.11 -14.14 4.64
N LYS A 319 18.03 -13.62 3.40
CA LYS A 319 16.82 -13.13 2.72
C LYS A 319 16.08 -12.00 3.46
N THR A 320 16.73 -11.34 4.42
CA THR A 320 16.13 -10.26 5.21
C THR A 320 16.68 -8.88 4.85
N ASN A 321 17.87 -8.81 4.25
CA ASN A 321 18.58 -7.58 3.95
C ASN A 321 18.86 -7.44 2.45
N ALA A 322 18.82 -6.20 1.95
CA ALA A 322 19.23 -5.87 0.59
C ALA A 322 20.75 -5.73 0.48
N SER A 323 21.31 -6.31 -0.59
CA SER A 323 22.70 -6.19 -1.02
C SER A 323 22.76 -5.62 -2.43
N CYS A 324 23.47 -4.51 -2.61
CA CYS A 324 23.53 -3.80 -3.88
C CYS A 324 24.74 -4.25 -4.72
N THR A 325 24.52 -4.49 -6.00
CA THR A 325 25.56 -4.77 -7.01
C THR A 325 25.49 -3.73 -8.12
N CYS A 326 26.63 -3.40 -8.71
CA CYS A 326 26.69 -2.36 -9.72
C CYS A 326 26.44 -2.90 -11.12
N LEU A 327 25.83 -2.06 -11.96
CA LEU A 327 25.60 -2.37 -13.37
C LEU A 327 26.95 -2.57 -14.09
N PRO A 328 26.98 -3.43 -15.13
CA PRO A 328 28.19 -3.60 -15.94
C PRO A 328 28.73 -2.25 -16.44
N GLY A 329 30.03 -2.01 -16.25
CA GLY A 329 30.68 -0.74 -16.64
C GLY A 329 30.69 0.33 -15.54
N THR A 330 30.02 0.09 -14.41
CA THR A 330 29.97 0.99 -13.25
C THR A 330 30.67 0.33 -12.04
N PHE A 331 31.11 1.11 -11.06
CA PHE A 331 31.79 0.59 -9.86
C PHE A 331 31.24 1.23 -8.58
N LYS A 332 31.40 0.53 -7.45
CA LYS A 332 30.99 1.05 -6.15
C LYS A 332 31.91 2.18 -5.72
N VAL A 333 31.33 3.31 -5.32
CA VAL A 333 32.08 4.35 -4.59
C VAL A 333 32.41 3.83 -3.20
N GLU A 334 33.64 4.06 -2.72
CA GLU A 334 34.07 3.61 -1.39
C GLU A 334 33.09 4.10 -0.29
N GLY A 335 32.61 3.15 0.52
CA GLY A 335 31.73 3.43 1.67
C GLY A 335 30.23 3.58 1.36
N GLY A 336 29.79 3.49 0.10
CA GLY A 336 28.40 3.73 -0.31
C GLY A 336 27.68 2.55 -0.97
N ARG A 337 26.34 2.65 -1.06
CA ARG A 337 25.49 1.82 -1.94
C ARG A 337 25.41 2.35 -3.38
N GLN A 338 26.08 3.48 -3.65
CA GLN A 338 26.06 4.17 -4.94
C GLN A 338 27.00 3.53 -5.95
N CYS A 339 26.50 3.35 -7.16
CA CYS A 339 27.31 2.98 -8.30
C CYS A 339 27.65 4.24 -9.10
N SER A 340 28.94 4.47 -9.29
CA SER A 340 29.46 5.57 -10.10
C SER A 340 30.07 5.08 -11.39
N ASP A 341 29.96 5.93 -12.40
CA ASP A 341 30.56 5.72 -13.71
C ASP A 341 31.99 6.27 -13.72
N ASN A 342 32.91 5.60 -14.41
CA ASN A 342 34.31 6.04 -14.51
C ASN A 342 34.52 7.14 -15.57
N SER A 343 33.55 7.32 -16.46
CA SER A 343 33.42 8.45 -17.38
C SER A 343 31.96 8.51 -17.85
N SER A 344 31.56 9.52 -18.60
CA SER A 344 30.25 9.65 -19.26
C SER A 344 29.96 8.49 -20.24
N LEU A 345 29.79 7.29 -19.69
CA LEU A 345 29.75 5.98 -20.36
C LEU A 345 28.35 5.63 -20.87
N ILE A 346 27.34 6.39 -20.46
CA ILE A 346 26.03 6.50 -21.11
C ILE A 346 26.19 7.57 -22.20
N GLY A 347 26.72 7.16 -23.35
CA GLY A 347 27.17 8.08 -24.38
C GLY A 347 26.03 8.61 -25.24
N ASN A 348 25.88 9.93 -25.27
CA ASN A 348 25.13 10.63 -26.30
C ASN A 348 25.85 10.42 -27.65
N CYS A 349 25.14 9.97 -28.68
CA CYS A 349 25.73 9.87 -30.02
C CYS A 349 26.14 11.25 -30.50
N ASP A 350 27.40 11.42 -30.90
CA ASP A 350 27.84 12.66 -31.51
C ASP A 350 27.18 12.76 -32.90
N SER A 351 26.28 13.73 -33.07
CA SER A 351 25.38 13.92 -34.23
C SER A 351 26.07 14.13 -35.60
N ARG A 352 27.39 13.93 -35.70
CA ARG A 352 28.18 14.17 -36.90
C ARG A 352 28.64 12.92 -37.66
N ASN A 353 28.42 11.71 -37.15
CA ASN A 353 28.80 10.48 -37.86
C ASN A 353 27.83 9.30 -37.59
N GLU A 354 26.75 9.22 -38.36
CA GLU A 354 25.77 8.12 -38.34
C GLU A 354 26.35 6.73 -38.67
N ASN A 355 27.62 6.64 -39.10
CA ASN A 355 28.25 5.40 -39.58
C ASN A 355 29.22 4.73 -38.58
N SER A 356 29.27 5.12 -37.30
CA SER A 356 30.23 4.53 -36.33
C SER A 356 29.66 4.12 -34.97
N THR A 357 28.34 4.19 -34.80
CA THR A 357 27.66 3.93 -33.52
C THR A 357 27.77 2.48 -33.04
N SER A 358 27.80 1.52 -33.97
CA SER A 358 27.88 0.08 -33.66
C SER A 358 29.29 -0.41 -33.27
N ALA A 359 30.35 0.36 -33.58
CA ALA A 359 31.72 -0.02 -33.24
C ALA A 359 32.14 0.46 -31.84
N LEU A 360 31.46 1.47 -31.29
CA LEU A 360 31.82 2.13 -30.04
C LEU A 360 31.09 1.60 -28.81
N PHE A 361 29.91 1.01 -28.98
CA PHE A 361 29.08 0.51 -27.89
C PHE A 361 28.72 -0.96 -28.10
N ARG A 362 28.53 -1.68 -27.00
CA ARG A 362 28.06 -3.07 -26.99
C ARG A 362 27.00 -3.24 -25.91
N MET A 363 26.13 -4.23 -26.07
CA MET A 363 25.18 -4.59 -25.02
C MET A 363 25.83 -5.57 -24.04
N SER A 364 25.77 -5.25 -22.75
CA SER A 364 26.08 -6.16 -21.67
C SER A 364 24.78 -6.76 -21.14
N MET A 365 24.69 -8.09 -21.13
CA MET A 365 23.51 -8.81 -20.65
C MET A 365 23.65 -9.14 -19.17
N THR A 366 22.59 -8.86 -18.41
CA THR A 366 22.39 -9.32 -17.04
C THR A 366 21.08 -10.12 -17.00
N GLN A 367 21.21 -11.44 -16.83
CA GLN A 367 20.07 -12.35 -16.76
C GLN A 367 19.35 -12.23 -15.41
N GLN A 368 18.07 -12.61 -15.39
CA GLN A 368 17.24 -12.66 -14.19
C GLN A 368 17.17 -11.30 -13.48
N THR A 369 17.05 -10.22 -14.24
CA THR A 369 17.07 -8.86 -13.70
C THR A 369 16.03 -8.01 -14.41
N ASN A 370 15.23 -7.32 -13.62
CA ASN A 370 14.31 -6.29 -14.04
C ASN A 370 14.71 -4.96 -13.38
N TYR A 371 14.02 -3.89 -13.73
CA TYR A 371 14.37 -2.54 -13.33
C TYR A 371 13.11 -1.72 -13.02
N TYR A 372 13.14 -0.90 -11.98
CA TYR A 372 12.10 0.09 -11.74
C TYR A 372 12.30 1.28 -12.69
N TYR A 373 11.27 1.66 -13.43
CA TYR A 373 11.32 2.81 -14.33
C TYR A 373 9.97 3.52 -14.35
N SER A 374 10.01 4.84 -14.58
CA SER A 374 8.80 5.62 -14.82
C SER A 374 8.47 5.63 -16.32
N ASP A 375 7.23 5.98 -16.65
CA ASP A 375 6.79 6.09 -18.05
C ASP A 375 7.67 7.06 -18.86
N PHE A 376 8.27 8.06 -18.20
CA PHE A 376 9.15 9.01 -18.85
C PHE A 376 10.51 8.41 -19.25
N SER A 377 11.00 7.43 -18.50
CA SER A 377 12.24 6.72 -18.84
C SER A 377 12.08 5.84 -20.08
N VAL A 378 10.85 5.56 -20.50
CA VAL A 378 10.57 4.70 -21.67
C VAL A 378 10.70 5.50 -22.98
N ILE A 379 11.53 4.97 -23.88
CA ILE A 379 11.63 5.42 -25.28
C ILE A 379 10.62 4.64 -26.14
N ALA A 380 10.58 3.32 -25.97
CA ALA A 380 9.74 2.43 -26.76
C ALA A 380 9.33 1.19 -25.98
N ASN A 381 8.15 0.65 -26.30
CA ASN A 381 7.63 -0.62 -25.82
C ASN A 381 7.26 -1.50 -27.02
N TYR A 382 7.88 -2.67 -27.10
CA TYR A 382 7.58 -3.67 -28.11
C TYR A 382 7.00 -4.93 -27.46
N SER A 383 5.85 -5.37 -27.95
CA SER A 383 5.12 -6.55 -27.43
C SER A 383 5.27 -7.79 -28.31
N ASP A 384 5.97 -7.68 -29.44
CA ASP A 384 6.08 -8.67 -30.50
C ASP A 384 7.54 -9.03 -30.85
N VAL A 385 8.47 -8.81 -29.92
CA VAL A 385 9.88 -9.11 -30.12
C VAL A 385 10.12 -10.61 -30.09
N ALA A 386 10.28 -11.21 -31.27
CA ALA A 386 10.40 -12.67 -31.46
C ALA A 386 11.63 -13.33 -30.79
N THR A 387 12.65 -12.56 -30.40
CA THR A 387 13.90 -13.10 -29.81
C THR A 387 14.49 -12.11 -28.80
N VAL A 388 14.91 -12.61 -27.63
CA VAL A 388 15.50 -11.83 -26.52
C VAL A 388 16.58 -10.84 -26.99
N SER A 389 17.47 -11.24 -27.91
CA SER A 389 18.59 -10.41 -28.39
C SER A 389 18.15 -9.14 -29.15
N LYS A 390 17.00 -9.19 -29.85
CA LYS A 390 16.50 -8.05 -30.62
C LYS A 390 16.11 -6.87 -29.72
N CYS A 391 15.76 -7.13 -28.47
CA CYS A 391 15.48 -6.08 -27.50
C CYS A 391 16.74 -5.26 -27.20
N GLY A 392 17.86 -5.94 -26.98
CA GLY A 392 19.17 -5.31 -26.84
C GLY A 392 19.60 -4.56 -28.11
N ASP A 393 19.36 -5.13 -29.29
CA ASP A 393 19.70 -4.49 -30.57
C ASP A 393 18.91 -3.18 -30.79
N ALA A 394 17.64 -3.14 -30.38
CA ALA A 394 16.83 -1.92 -30.44
C ALA A 394 17.48 -0.79 -29.62
N CYS A 395 17.92 -1.06 -28.39
CA CYS A 395 18.66 -0.10 -27.57
C CYS A 395 20.02 0.29 -28.17
N LEU A 396 20.72 -0.68 -28.78
CA LEU A 396 22.02 -0.41 -29.40
C LEU A 396 21.88 0.58 -30.56
N SER A 397 20.80 0.46 -31.34
CA SER A 397 20.48 1.33 -32.48
C SER A 397 20.00 2.74 -32.08
N ASP A 398 19.44 2.88 -30.88
CA ASP A 398 18.91 4.15 -30.37
C ASP A 398 19.97 4.94 -29.58
N CYS A 399 20.13 6.22 -29.89
CA CYS A 399 21.18 7.07 -29.31
C CYS A 399 20.89 7.58 -27.90
N GLU A 400 19.62 7.68 -27.52
CA GLU A 400 19.19 8.09 -26.18
C GLU A 400 19.09 6.88 -25.25
N CYS A 401 19.01 5.67 -25.80
CA CYS A 401 18.90 4.46 -25.01
C CYS A 401 20.15 4.17 -24.18
N VAL A 402 19.91 3.87 -22.90
CA VAL A 402 20.93 3.49 -21.91
C VAL A 402 20.81 2.01 -21.56
N ALA A 403 19.60 1.46 -21.59
CA ALA A 403 19.34 0.05 -21.35
C ALA A 403 18.00 -0.40 -21.94
N SER A 404 17.82 -1.71 -22.07
CA SER A 404 16.52 -2.30 -22.40
C SER A 404 16.23 -3.51 -21.52
N VAL A 405 14.96 -3.76 -21.24
CA VAL A 405 14.48 -4.88 -20.43
C VAL A 405 13.58 -5.75 -21.29
N TYR A 406 13.96 -7.01 -21.43
CA TYR A 406 13.14 -8.04 -22.05
C TYR A 406 12.55 -8.94 -20.96
N GLY A 407 11.26 -9.23 -21.01
CA GLY A 407 10.64 -10.17 -20.09
C GLY A 407 9.45 -10.90 -20.72
N LEU A 408 8.86 -11.79 -19.94
CA LEU A 408 7.63 -12.52 -20.31
C LEU A 408 6.54 -12.21 -19.28
N ASP A 409 5.41 -11.70 -19.75
CA ASP A 409 4.19 -11.49 -18.96
C ASP A 409 3.10 -12.42 -19.50
N ASP A 410 2.67 -13.40 -18.70
CA ASP A 410 1.73 -14.46 -19.14
C ASP A 410 2.08 -15.07 -20.51
N GLU A 411 3.35 -15.44 -20.69
CA GLU A 411 3.94 -15.97 -21.94
C GLU A 411 4.00 -14.99 -23.13
N LYS A 412 3.59 -13.73 -22.95
CA LYS A 412 3.77 -12.68 -23.96
C LYS A 412 5.10 -11.95 -23.74
N PRO A 413 5.95 -11.84 -24.77
CA PRO A 413 7.17 -11.08 -24.65
C PRO A 413 6.87 -9.59 -24.56
N TYR A 414 7.58 -8.91 -23.66
CA TYR A 414 7.65 -7.45 -23.66
C TYR A 414 9.12 -7.03 -23.75
N CYS A 415 9.34 -5.87 -24.37
CA CYS A 415 10.64 -5.25 -24.49
C CYS A 415 10.50 -3.74 -24.28
N TRP A 416 11.09 -3.25 -23.19
CA TRP A 416 11.14 -1.83 -22.88
C TRP A 416 12.52 -1.28 -23.20
N VAL A 417 12.57 -0.19 -23.95
CA VAL A 417 13.80 0.54 -24.28
C VAL A 417 13.82 1.80 -23.43
N LEU A 418 14.88 2.00 -22.64
CA LEU A 418 14.95 2.98 -21.57
C LEU A 418 16.06 4.02 -21.81
N LYS A 419 15.76 5.30 -21.56
CA LYS A 419 16.72 6.42 -21.62
C LYS A 419 17.36 6.77 -20.28
N SER A 420 16.88 6.18 -19.17
CA SER A 420 17.46 6.39 -17.84
C SER A 420 17.22 5.20 -16.91
N LEU A 421 18.05 5.08 -15.86
CA LEU A 421 18.05 3.98 -14.88
C LEU A 421 18.18 4.56 -13.47
N ASP A 422 17.10 5.17 -13.00
CA ASP A 422 17.15 6.03 -11.80
C ASP A 422 16.58 5.38 -10.53
N PHE A 423 15.76 4.33 -10.67
CA PHE A 423 14.99 3.74 -9.56
C PHE A 423 15.48 2.35 -9.10
N GLY A 424 16.56 1.84 -9.68
CA GLY A 424 17.20 0.60 -9.24
C GLY A 424 16.64 -0.68 -9.85
N GLY A 425 17.51 -1.67 -9.96
CA GLY A 425 17.20 -3.01 -10.47
C GLY A 425 16.88 -3.99 -9.35
N PHE A 426 16.20 -5.08 -9.70
CA PHE A 426 15.91 -6.18 -8.78
C PHE A 426 15.97 -7.52 -9.52
N GLU A 427 16.16 -8.59 -8.76
CA GLU A 427 16.19 -9.95 -9.28
C GLU A 427 14.78 -10.39 -9.72
N ASP A 428 14.66 -10.76 -11.00
CA ASP A 428 13.42 -11.24 -11.60
C ASP A 428 13.73 -12.33 -12.61
N ALA A 429 13.37 -13.57 -12.29
CA ALA A 429 13.71 -14.74 -13.08
C ALA A 429 13.14 -14.71 -14.51
N GLY A 430 12.05 -13.96 -14.74
CA GLY A 430 11.39 -13.82 -16.03
C GLY A 430 12.01 -12.79 -16.97
N SER A 431 12.95 -11.97 -16.47
CA SER A 431 13.45 -10.80 -17.17
C SER A 431 14.95 -10.82 -17.43
N THR A 432 15.37 -10.09 -18.45
CA THR A 432 16.76 -9.91 -18.85
C THR A 432 17.01 -8.45 -19.14
N LEU A 433 17.97 -7.87 -18.43
CA LEU A 433 18.42 -6.50 -18.61
C LEU A 433 19.60 -6.46 -19.59
N PHE A 434 19.54 -5.53 -20.54
CA PHE A 434 20.61 -5.23 -21.47
C PHE A 434 21.10 -3.80 -21.22
N VAL A 435 22.32 -3.63 -20.74
CA VAL A 435 22.93 -2.32 -20.47
C VAL A 435 23.85 -1.93 -21.61
N LYS A 436 23.72 -0.71 -22.13
CA LYS A 436 24.59 -0.19 -23.18
C LYS A 436 25.90 0.28 -22.57
N VAL A 437 27.01 -0.36 -22.94
CA VAL A 437 28.34 -0.04 -22.41
C VAL A 437 29.33 0.26 -23.52
N ARG A 438 30.32 1.11 -23.26
CA ARG A 438 31.38 1.41 -24.23
C ARG A 438 32.23 0.16 -24.51
N SER A 439 32.58 -0.06 -25.78
CA SER A 439 33.52 -1.09 -26.19
C SER A 439 34.95 -0.63 -25.87
N ASN A 440 35.68 -1.40 -25.06
CA ASN A 440 37.10 -1.11 -24.82
C ASN A 440 37.90 -1.44 -26.08
N GLY A 441 38.33 -0.42 -26.81
CA GLY A 441 39.29 -0.56 -27.91
C GLY A 441 40.69 -0.90 -27.39
N SER A 442 40.90 -2.13 -26.94
CA SER A 442 42.23 -2.70 -26.77
C SER A 442 42.55 -3.49 -28.03
N ASN A 443 43.28 -2.87 -28.96
CA ASN A 443 43.96 -3.59 -30.03
C ASN A 443 45.09 -4.41 -29.40
N THR A 444 44.79 -5.63 -28.95
CA THR A 444 45.82 -6.67 -28.84
C THR A 444 45.97 -7.32 -30.21
N PRO A 445 47.10 -7.14 -30.92
CA PRO A 445 47.34 -7.87 -32.15
C PRO A 445 47.50 -9.35 -31.80
N GLU A 446 46.63 -10.20 -32.35
CA GLU A 446 46.88 -11.64 -32.43
C GLU A 446 48.22 -11.83 -33.14
N SER A 447 49.19 -12.32 -32.39
CA SER A 447 50.51 -12.67 -32.90
C SER A 447 50.37 -13.86 -33.84
N ASN A 448 50.41 -13.58 -35.14
CA ASN A 448 50.85 -14.53 -36.15
C ASN A 448 52.30 -14.92 -35.85
N SER A 449 52.52 -16.16 -35.42
CA SER A 449 53.80 -16.84 -35.51
C SER A 449 53.67 -18.06 -36.41
N GLY A 450 54.03 -17.87 -37.68
CA GLY A 450 54.32 -18.96 -38.60
C GLY A 450 55.67 -19.59 -38.26
N GLY A 451 55.73 -20.92 -38.34
CA GLY A 451 56.93 -21.73 -38.19
C GLY A 451 56.82 -23.05 -38.98
N SER A 452 57.33 -22.98 -40.21
CA SER A 452 57.72 -24.01 -41.19
C SER A 452 57.70 -25.52 -40.85
N SER A 453 57.06 -26.26 -41.78
CA SER A 453 57.40 -27.54 -42.41
C SER A 453 58.58 -28.42 -41.91
N SER A 454 58.30 -29.72 -41.76
CA SER A 454 59.15 -30.81 -42.28
C SER A 454 58.32 -32.09 -42.56
N GLU A 455 58.61 -32.71 -43.71
CA GLU A 455 58.05 -33.97 -44.20
C GLU A 455 58.52 -35.19 -43.39
N GLY A 456 57.71 -36.25 -43.39
CA GLY A 456 58.08 -37.56 -42.85
C GLY A 456 57.04 -38.64 -43.18
N SER A 457 57.27 -39.32 -44.30
CA SER A 457 56.59 -40.54 -44.78
C SER A 457 56.55 -41.68 -43.74
N GLY A 458 55.45 -42.45 -43.68
CA GLY A 458 55.45 -43.73 -42.97
C GLY A 458 54.08 -44.40 -42.84
N THR A 459 53.85 -45.42 -43.67
CA THR A 459 52.72 -46.36 -43.66
C THR A 459 52.48 -47.08 -42.33
N SER A 460 51.23 -47.39 -41.97
CA SER A 460 50.71 -48.77 -41.83
C SER A 460 49.46 -48.89 -40.95
N THR A 461 48.71 -49.95 -41.26
CA THR A 461 47.38 -50.40 -40.84
C THR A 461 47.27 -50.98 -39.43
N ARG A 462 46.02 -50.98 -38.91
CA ARG A 462 45.44 -51.66 -37.71
C ARG A 462 45.68 -50.89 -36.40
N GLU A 463 44.65 -50.49 -35.65
CA GLU A 463 43.63 -51.32 -35.01
C GLU A 463 42.23 -50.67 -35.00
N LYS A 464 41.20 -51.40 -35.43
CA LYS A 464 39.78 -51.08 -35.17
C LYS A 464 39.13 -52.27 -34.46
N VAL A 465 39.27 -52.36 -33.15
CA VAL A 465 38.42 -53.24 -32.31
C VAL A 465 38.30 -52.60 -30.93
N LEU A 466 37.36 -51.66 -30.74
CA LEU A 466 36.81 -51.27 -29.41
C LEU A 466 35.71 -50.18 -29.46
N VAL A 467 35.48 -49.53 -30.60
CA VAL A 467 34.44 -48.47 -30.72
C VAL A 467 33.02 -49.02 -30.89
N ILE A 468 32.87 -50.16 -31.56
CA ILE A 468 31.56 -50.75 -31.91
C ILE A 468 30.71 -51.12 -30.67
N PRO A 469 31.24 -51.75 -29.60
CA PRO A 469 30.40 -52.10 -28.45
C PRO A 469 29.92 -50.89 -27.64
N ILE A 470 30.68 -49.80 -27.62
CA ILE A 470 30.33 -48.57 -26.87
C ILE A 470 29.21 -47.81 -27.59
N VAL A 471 29.25 -47.73 -28.92
CA VAL A 471 28.19 -47.08 -29.69
C VAL A 471 26.88 -47.88 -29.62
N LEU A 472 26.97 -49.21 -29.61
CA LEU A 472 25.80 -50.07 -29.43
C LEU A 472 25.20 -50.00 -28.01
N SER A 473 26.03 -49.86 -26.97
CA SER A 473 25.51 -49.70 -25.60
C SER A 473 24.86 -48.33 -25.37
N MET A 474 25.44 -47.26 -25.92
CA MET A 474 24.91 -45.91 -25.77
C MET A 474 23.61 -45.72 -26.55
N THR A 475 23.49 -46.31 -27.75
CA THR A 475 22.24 -46.28 -28.52
C THR A 475 21.12 -47.07 -27.84
N PHE A 476 21.45 -48.20 -27.21
CA PHE A 476 20.49 -48.97 -26.41
C PHE A 476 20.01 -48.20 -25.18
N LEU A 477 20.93 -47.53 -24.44
CA LEU A 477 20.59 -46.70 -23.28
C LEU A 477 19.69 -45.51 -23.64
N ILE A 478 19.98 -44.82 -24.75
CA ILE A 478 19.15 -43.72 -25.25
C ILE A 478 17.76 -44.22 -25.65
N GLY A 479 17.68 -45.37 -26.34
CA GLY A 479 16.41 -45.99 -26.69
C GLY A 479 15.56 -46.36 -25.46
N LEU A 480 16.20 -46.88 -24.40
CA LEU A 480 15.55 -47.22 -23.13
C LEU A 480 15.06 -45.97 -22.39
N LEU A 481 15.86 -44.89 -22.40
CA LEU A 481 15.46 -43.60 -21.85
C LEU A 481 14.25 -43.02 -22.59
N CYS A 482 14.26 -43.06 -23.93
CA CYS A 482 13.14 -42.60 -24.76
C CYS A 482 11.87 -43.43 -24.52
N LEU A 483 11.99 -44.76 -24.37
CA LEU A 483 10.87 -45.65 -24.04
C LEU A 483 10.33 -45.38 -22.63
N LEU A 484 11.20 -45.14 -21.65
CA LEU A 484 10.80 -44.76 -20.30
C LEU A 484 10.10 -43.41 -20.30
N LEU A 485 10.63 -42.41 -21.01
CA LEU A 485 9.98 -41.09 -21.13
C LEU A 485 8.63 -41.21 -21.85
N TYR A 486 8.55 -42.00 -22.93
CA TYR A 486 7.31 -42.28 -23.63
C TYR A 486 6.28 -42.96 -22.70
N TYR A 487 6.70 -43.98 -21.94
CA TYR A 487 5.82 -44.66 -20.99
C TYR A 487 5.37 -43.73 -19.87
N ASN A 488 6.26 -42.90 -19.32
CA ASN A 488 5.91 -41.94 -18.27
C ASN A 488 4.96 -40.83 -18.78
N VAL A 489 5.18 -40.33 -20.00
CA VAL A 489 4.28 -39.36 -20.64
C VAL A 489 2.94 -40.00 -20.95
N HIS A 490 2.92 -41.22 -21.49
CA HIS A 490 1.69 -41.94 -21.77
C HIS A 490 0.93 -42.30 -20.50
N ARG A 491 1.62 -42.71 -19.43
CA ARG A 491 1.03 -42.96 -18.11
C ARG A 491 0.48 -41.67 -17.48
N LYS A 492 1.20 -40.55 -17.56
CA LYS A 492 0.69 -39.23 -17.12
C LYS A 492 -0.55 -38.80 -17.92
N ARG A 493 -0.55 -39.01 -19.24
CA ARG A 493 -1.72 -38.72 -20.09
C ARG A 493 -2.90 -39.65 -19.80
N ALA A 494 -2.64 -40.93 -19.54
CA ALA A 494 -3.67 -41.90 -19.16
C ALA A 494 -4.26 -41.61 -17.78
N LEU A 495 -3.43 -41.23 -16.80
CA LEU A 495 -3.87 -40.78 -15.47
C LEU A 495 -4.67 -39.47 -15.56
N LYS A 496 -4.25 -38.53 -16.42
CA LYS A 496 -5.00 -37.30 -16.70
C LYS A 496 -6.37 -37.59 -17.31
N ARG A 497 -6.45 -38.50 -18.29
CA ARG A 497 -7.74 -38.94 -18.88
C ARG A 497 -8.62 -39.72 -17.89
N ALA A 498 -8.02 -40.52 -17.00
CA ALA A 498 -8.74 -41.23 -15.96
C ALA A 498 -9.29 -40.27 -14.88
N MET A 499 -8.55 -39.21 -14.57
CA MET A 499 -8.97 -38.12 -13.68
C MET A 499 -10.08 -37.26 -14.31
N GLU A 500 -9.99 -36.96 -15.61
CA GLU A 500 -11.03 -36.26 -16.37
C GLU A 500 -12.33 -37.09 -16.48
N SER A 501 -12.23 -38.42 -16.53
CA SER A 501 -13.40 -39.31 -16.58
C SER A 501 -14.08 -39.53 -15.21
N SER A 502 -13.42 -39.20 -14.10
CA SER A 502 -13.98 -39.34 -12.73
C SER A 502 -14.53 -38.04 -12.15
N LEU A 503 -14.44 -36.91 -12.89
CA LEU A 503 -14.78 -35.56 -12.42
C LEU A 503 -16.15 -35.06 -12.94
N ILE A 504 -17.13 -35.95 -13.00
CA ILE A 504 -18.55 -35.53 -13.01
C ILE A 504 -19.04 -35.64 -11.56
N LEU A 505 -18.60 -34.70 -10.73
CA LEU A 505 -19.21 -34.41 -9.44
C LEU A 505 -19.56 -32.93 -9.45
N GLU A 506 -20.86 -32.62 -9.43
CA GLU A 506 -21.36 -31.25 -9.33
C GLU A 506 -20.70 -30.55 -8.13
N GLY A 507 -20.04 -29.41 -8.38
CA GLY A 507 -19.46 -28.56 -7.33
C GLY A 507 -17.94 -28.45 -7.26
N ALA A 508 -17.16 -29.12 -8.12
CA ALA A 508 -15.71 -28.89 -8.18
C ALA A 508 -15.36 -27.58 -8.93
N PRO A 509 -14.32 -26.83 -8.52
CA PRO A 509 -13.88 -25.62 -9.22
C PRO A 509 -13.51 -25.93 -10.68
N LEU A 510 -14.21 -25.29 -11.61
CA LEU A 510 -13.90 -25.35 -13.04
C LEU A 510 -12.85 -24.28 -13.37
N ASN A 511 -11.73 -24.69 -13.94
CA ASN A 511 -10.73 -23.74 -14.44
C ASN A 511 -11.18 -23.20 -15.80
N PHE A 512 -11.35 -21.89 -15.88
CA PHE A 512 -11.62 -21.17 -17.13
C PHE A 512 -10.35 -20.41 -17.56
N SER A 513 -10.03 -20.44 -18.85
CA SER A 513 -8.99 -19.54 -19.35
C SER A 513 -9.50 -18.10 -19.40
N TYR A 514 -8.62 -17.11 -19.32
CA TYR A 514 -9.01 -15.70 -19.47
C TYR A 514 -9.75 -15.45 -20.78
N ARG A 515 -9.36 -16.13 -21.86
CA ARG A 515 -10.02 -16.04 -23.17
C ARG A 515 -11.44 -16.61 -23.13
N ASP A 516 -11.67 -17.71 -22.41
CA ASP A 516 -13.02 -18.25 -22.22
C ASP A 516 -13.90 -17.28 -21.45
N LEU A 517 -13.35 -16.63 -20.42
CA LEU A 517 -14.06 -15.59 -19.66
C LEU A 517 -14.37 -14.35 -20.51
N GLN A 518 -13.43 -13.92 -21.38
CA GLN A 518 -13.67 -12.83 -22.34
C GLN A 518 -14.80 -13.15 -23.31
N ILE A 519 -14.83 -14.37 -23.86
CA ILE A 519 -15.90 -14.77 -24.79
C ILE A 519 -17.25 -14.80 -24.06
N ARG A 520 -17.27 -15.39 -22.86
CA ARG A 520 -18.50 -15.57 -22.08
C ARG A 520 -19.07 -14.27 -21.54
N THR A 521 -18.26 -13.23 -21.38
CA THR A 521 -18.67 -11.90 -20.86
C THR A 521 -18.79 -10.83 -21.96
N TRP A 522 -18.72 -11.22 -23.24
CA TRP A 522 -18.62 -10.28 -24.36
C TRP A 522 -17.56 -9.19 -24.11
N ASN A 523 -16.32 -9.65 -23.87
CA ASN A 523 -15.15 -8.83 -23.57
C ASN A 523 -15.36 -7.91 -22.35
N PHE A 524 -15.98 -8.44 -21.28
CA PHE A 524 -16.27 -7.71 -20.05
C PHE A 524 -17.11 -6.43 -20.30
N SER A 525 -18.10 -6.51 -21.18
CA SER A 525 -18.87 -5.34 -21.62
C SER A 525 -19.91 -4.89 -20.60
N GLN A 526 -20.53 -5.82 -19.88
CA GLN A 526 -21.61 -5.52 -18.95
C GLN A 526 -21.15 -5.67 -17.50
N LEU A 527 -20.90 -4.54 -16.84
CA LEU A 527 -20.52 -4.46 -15.44
C LEU A 527 -21.74 -4.70 -14.53
N LEU A 528 -21.60 -5.60 -13.57
CA LEU A 528 -22.59 -5.91 -12.53
C LEU A 528 -22.30 -5.20 -11.21
N GLY A 529 -21.03 -4.86 -10.93
CA GLY A 529 -20.61 -4.12 -9.72
C GLY A 529 -19.09 -4.05 -9.58
N THR A 530 -18.61 -3.13 -8.76
CA THR A 530 -17.16 -2.92 -8.47
C THR A 530 -16.91 -3.00 -6.97
N GLY A 531 -15.74 -3.51 -6.57
CA GLY A 531 -15.30 -3.56 -5.18
C GLY A 531 -13.78 -3.47 -5.05
N GLY A 532 -13.26 -3.47 -3.82
CA GLY A 532 -11.83 -3.25 -3.53
C GLY A 532 -10.84 -4.25 -4.17
N PHE A 533 -11.33 -5.35 -4.73
CA PHE A 533 -10.53 -6.39 -5.37
C PHE A 533 -10.80 -6.52 -6.89
N GLY A 534 -11.55 -5.59 -7.49
CA GLY A 534 -11.79 -5.55 -8.93
C GLY A 534 -13.26 -5.48 -9.32
N SER A 535 -13.51 -5.69 -10.61
CA SER A 535 -14.78 -5.42 -11.28
C SER A 535 -15.51 -6.72 -11.63
N VAL A 536 -16.81 -6.83 -11.34
CA VAL A 536 -17.64 -8.01 -11.62
C VAL A 536 -18.46 -7.79 -12.87
N TYR A 537 -18.38 -8.70 -13.84
CA TYR A 537 -19.03 -8.61 -15.14
C TYR A 537 -20.04 -9.73 -15.36
N LYS A 538 -21.11 -9.45 -16.11
CA LYS A 538 -22.09 -10.46 -16.52
C LYS A 538 -21.50 -11.32 -17.64
N GLY A 539 -21.73 -12.62 -17.57
CA GLY A 539 -21.45 -13.55 -18.65
C GLY A 539 -22.47 -14.68 -18.75
N SER A 540 -22.31 -15.53 -19.75
CA SER A 540 -23.13 -16.72 -19.97
C SER A 540 -22.26 -17.92 -20.39
N LEU A 541 -22.54 -19.09 -19.82
CA LEU A 541 -21.95 -20.36 -20.24
C LEU A 541 -22.59 -20.85 -21.56
N ALA A 542 -21.99 -21.86 -22.21
CA ALA A 542 -22.49 -22.39 -23.48
C ALA A 542 -23.88 -23.05 -23.38
N ASP A 543 -24.31 -23.43 -22.18
CA ASP A 543 -25.63 -24.00 -21.89
C ASP A 543 -26.68 -22.92 -21.54
N GLY A 544 -26.31 -21.64 -21.58
CA GLY A 544 -27.18 -20.51 -21.26
C GLY A 544 -27.15 -20.07 -19.80
N THR A 545 -26.47 -20.81 -18.91
CA THR A 545 -26.35 -20.45 -17.49
C THR A 545 -25.68 -19.09 -17.33
N LEU A 546 -26.33 -18.17 -16.63
CA LEU A 546 -25.77 -16.85 -16.32
C LEU A 546 -24.67 -16.97 -15.26
N ILE A 547 -23.56 -16.26 -15.48
CA ILE A 547 -22.44 -16.20 -14.56
C ILE A 547 -22.03 -14.77 -14.26
N ALA A 548 -21.45 -14.56 -13.08
CA ALA A 548 -20.76 -13.36 -12.70
C ALA A 548 -19.24 -13.62 -12.71
N VAL A 549 -18.48 -12.78 -13.40
CA VAL A 549 -17.02 -12.93 -13.56
C VAL A 549 -16.34 -11.74 -12.90
N LYS A 550 -15.70 -11.96 -11.75
CA LYS A 550 -14.87 -10.97 -11.04
C LYS A 550 -13.49 -10.91 -11.70
N LYS A 551 -13.17 -9.78 -12.34
CA LYS A 551 -11.87 -9.48 -12.94
C LYS A 551 -11.04 -8.66 -11.96
N LEU A 552 -9.90 -9.20 -11.54
CA LEU A 552 -8.92 -8.51 -10.69
C LEU A 552 -8.15 -7.49 -11.55
N GLU A 553 -8.02 -6.24 -11.10
CA GLU A 553 -7.37 -5.17 -11.87
C GLU A 553 -5.87 -5.01 -11.55
N ARG A 554 -5.35 -5.64 -10.48
CA ARG A 554 -3.92 -5.61 -10.11
C ARG A 554 -3.47 -6.96 -9.54
N VAL A 555 -2.37 -7.51 -10.07
CA VAL A 555 -1.71 -8.70 -9.52
C VAL A 555 -0.72 -8.24 -8.45
N LEU A 556 -1.15 -8.18 -7.20
CA LEU A 556 -0.27 -8.01 -6.05
C LEU A 556 0.31 -9.38 -5.62
N PRO A 557 1.56 -9.47 -5.15
CA PRO A 557 2.17 -10.72 -4.67
C PRO A 557 1.44 -11.37 -3.48
N HIS A 558 0.55 -10.66 -2.77
CA HIS A 558 -0.30 -11.18 -1.69
C HIS A 558 -1.72 -11.60 -2.15
N GLY A 559 -2.17 -11.18 -3.33
CA GLY A 559 -3.54 -11.40 -3.80
C GLY A 559 -3.87 -12.87 -4.09
N GLU A 560 -2.87 -13.71 -4.41
CA GLU A 560 -3.09 -15.13 -4.71
C GLU A 560 -3.56 -15.92 -3.47
N LYS A 561 -3.03 -15.61 -2.28
CA LYS A 561 -3.46 -16.25 -1.03
C LYS A 561 -4.86 -15.80 -0.60
N GLU A 562 -5.18 -14.53 -0.75
CA GLU A 562 -6.51 -14.00 -0.47
C GLU A 562 -7.55 -14.52 -1.46
N PHE A 563 -7.21 -14.62 -2.75
CA PHE A 563 -8.03 -15.21 -3.80
C PHE A 563 -8.33 -16.69 -3.54
N ILE A 564 -7.31 -17.50 -3.21
CA ILE A 564 -7.50 -18.92 -2.89
C ILE A 564 -8.38 -19.07 -1.65
N THR A 565 -8.24 -18.18 -0.66
CA THR A 565 -9.06 -18.22 0.56
C THR A 565 -10.52 -17.85 0.24
N GLU A 566 -10.76 -16.80 -0.54
CA GLU A 566 -12.11 -16.38 -0.95
C GLU A 566 -12.79 -17.44 -1.84
N VAL A 567 -12.08 -18.03 -2.79
CA VAL A 567 -12.58 -19.12 -3.67
C VAL A 567 -12.87 -20.40 -2.88
N ASN A 568 -12.03 -20.75 -1.90
CA ASN A 568 -12.29 -21.91 -1.04
C ASN A 568 -13.47 -21.68 -0.10
N THR A 569 -13.65 -20.46 0.41
CA THR A 569 -14.80 -20.09 1.25
C THR A 569 -16.10 -20.08 0.44
N ILE A 570 -16.11 -19.49 -0.77
CA ILE A 570 -17.30 -19.47 -1.63
C ILE A 570 -17.59 -20.86 -2.22
N GLY A 571 -16.54 -21.60 -2.61
CA GLY A 571 -16.66 -22.95 -3.16
C GLY A 571 -17.08 -24.02 -2.15
N SER A 572 -17.02 -23.72 -0.85
CA SER A 572 -17.51 -24.60 0.22
C SER A 572 -18.96 -24.31 0.65
N MET A 573 -19.61 -23.30 0.06
CA MET A 573 -21.03 -23.01 0.30
C MET A 573 -21.94 -23.87 -0.59
N HIS A 574 -22.40 -25.01 -0.06
CA HIS A 574 -23.49 -25.78 -0.69
C HIS A 574 -24.85 -25.35 -0.14
N HIS A 575 -25.69 -24.74 -0.98
CA HIS A 575 -27.12 -24.56 -0.70
C HIS A 575 -27.90 -25.82 -1.12
N MET A 576 -28.16 -26.70 -0.16
CA MET A 576 -29.03 -27.86 -0.35
C MET A 576 -30.46 -27.48 0.10
N ASN A 577 -31.40 -27.46 -0.86
CA ASN A 577 -32.86 -27.35 -0.69
C ASN A 577 -33.43 -25.97 -0.27
N LEU A 578 -33.71 -25.12 -1.27
CA LEU A 578 -34.70 -24.04 -1.16
C LEU A 578 -36.06 -24.57 -1.66
N GLU A 579 -36.79 -25.27 -0.80
CA GLU A 579 -38.17 -25.70 -1.07
C GLU A 579 -39.14 -24.61 -0.56
N ILE A 580 -39.27 -23.50 -1.29
CA ILE A 580 -40.23 -22.42 -0.99
C ILE A 580 -41.64 -22.87 -1.44
N THR A 581 -42.19 -23.89 -0.80
CA THR A 581 -43.59 -24.29 -1.06
C THR A 581 -44.26 -24.80 0.20
N ASN A 582 -45.27 -24.04 0.66
CA ASN A 582 -46.25 -24.29 1.71
C ASN A 582 -45.83 -24.07 3.19
N GLY A 583 -45.80 -22.80 3.61
CA GLY A 583 -46.25 -22.38 4.96
C GLY A 583 -45.43 -21.28 5.62
N THR A 584 -45.88 -20.88 6.82
CA THR A 584 -45.32 -19.94 7.81
C THR A 584 -43.80 -19.64 7.66
N PRO A 585 -43.33 -18.38 7.86
CA PRO A 585 -41.93 -17.96 7.64
C PRO A 585 -40.88 -18.93 8.18
N ILE A 586 -41.15 -19.55 9.34
CA ILE A 586 -40.33 -20.58 9.98
C ILE A 586 -39.95 -21.78 9.08
N LYS A 587 -40.72 -22.07 8.02
CA LYS A 587 -40.43 -23.17 7.09
C LYS A 587 -39.33 -22.85 6.08
N VAL A 588 -38.98 -21.57 5.93
CA VAL A 588 -37.86 -21.11 5.10
C VAL A 588 -36.53 -21.20 5.87
N ALA A 589 -36.59 -21.27 7.20
CA ALA A 589 -35.40 -21.48 8.01
C ALA A 589 -34.77 -22.86 7.74
N ASP A 590 -33.43 -22.90 7.75
CA ASP A 590 -32.68 -24.15 7.61
C ASP A 590 -33.13 -25.15 8.68
N ARG A 591 -33.44 -26.39 8.28
CA ARG A 591 -33.88 -27.47 9.17
C ARG A 591 -32.88 -27.74 10.30
N ARG A 592 -31.58 -27.44 10.09
CA ARG A 592 -30.51 -27.56 11.10
C ARG A 592 -30.65 -26.58 12.26
N LEU A 593 -31.43 -25.52 12.11
CA LEU A 593 -31.69 -24.54 13.17
C LEU A 593 -32.74 -25.05 14.17
N GLU A 594 -33.37 -26.22 13.92
CA GLU A 594 -34.30 -26.91 14.84
C GLU A 594 -35.43 -26.02 15.42
N GLY A 595 -35.81 -24.95 14.72
CA GLY A 595 -36.82 -23.99 15.16
C GLY A 595 -36.31 -22.92 16.14
N ALA A 596 -35.01 -22.84 16.41
CA ALA A 596 -34.35 -21.76 17.15
C ALA A 596 -34.15 -20.51 16.27
N VAL A 597 -35.21 -20.03 15.63
CA VAL A 597 -35.17 -18.85 14.76
C VAL A 597 -36.30 -17.92 15.16
N GLU A 598 -35.96 -16.66 15.45
CA GLU A 598 -36.95 -15.62 15.72
C GLU A 598 -37.61 -15.20 14.40
N GLU A 599 -38.95 -15.21 14.37
CA GLU A 599 -39.72 -14.97 13.15
C GLU A 599 -39.49 -13.56 12.59
N GLU A 600 -39.30 -12.56 13.45
CA GLU A 600 -39.02 -11.18 13.05
C GLU A 600 -37.65 -11.03 12.39
N GLU A 601 -36.61 -11.68 12.93
CA GLU A 601 -35.27 -11.69 12.35
C GLU A 601 -35.25 -12.42 11.01
N LEU A 602 -36.00 -13.51 10.89
CA LEU A 602 -36.14 -14.26 9.64
C LEU A 602 -36.82 -13.43 8.55
N ILE A 603 -37.90 -12.72 8.90
CA ILE A 603 -38.60 -11.82 7.97
C ILE A 603 -37.68 -10.66 7.57
N ARG A 604 -36.91 -10.10 8.51
CA ARG A 604 -35.93 -9.04 8.23
C ARG A 604 -34.86 -9.51 7.27
N ALA A 605 -34.26 -10.67 7.52
CA ALA A 605 -33.26 -11.28 6.65
C ALA A 605 -33.81 -11.55 5.24
N LEU A 606 -35.07 -11.99 5.12
CA LEU A 606 -35.73 -12.19 3.82
C LEU A 606 -35.96 -10.88 3.05
N LYS A 607 -36.35 -9.79 3.75
CA LYS A 607 -36.50 -8.48 3.12
C LYS A 607 -35.17 -7.94 2.61
N VAL A 608 -34.10 -8.08 3.41
CA VAL A 608 -32.74 -7.69 3.01
C VAL A 608 -32.30 -8.49 1.79
N ALA A 609 -32.49 -9.81 1.81
CA ALA A 609 -32.15 -10.67 0.68
C ALA A 609 -32.86 -10.23 -0.61
N LEU A 610 -34.15 -9.88 -0.53
CA LEU A 610 -34.92 -9.38 -1.67
C LEU A 610 -34.43 -8.02 -2.20
N TRP A 611 -33.96 -7.12 -1.32
CA TRP A 611 -33.33 -5.86 -1.73
C TRP A 611 -31.96 -6.08 -2.39
N CYS A 612 -31.19 -7.05 -1.93
CA CYS A 612 -29.88 -7.37 -2.49
C CYS A 612 -29.93 -7.97 -3.90
N ILE A 613 -31.05 -8.61 -4.27
CA ILE A 613 -31.21 -9.29 -5.57
C ILE A 613 -32.01 -8.49 -6.61
N GLN A 614 -32.29 -7.21 -6.36
CA GLN A 614 -33.00 -6.36 -7.33
C GLN A 614 -32.27 -6.32 -8.68
N ASP A 615 -32.97 -6.35 -9.81
CA ASP A 615 -32.28 -6.42 -11.11
C ASP A 615 -31.47 -5.15 -11.40
N GLU A 616 -31.98 -3.99 -10.98
CA GLU A 616 -31.32 -2.70 -11.15
C GLU A 616 -30.29 -2.43 -10.03
N VAL A 617 -29.02 -2.33 -10.42
CA VAL A 617 -27.86 -2.21 -9.50
C VAL A 617 -28.00 -1.04 -8.53
N PHE A 618 -28.47 0.12 -9.01
CA PHE A 618 -28.63 1.34 -8.22
C PHE A 618 -29.79 1.30 -7.23
N THR A 619 -30.65 0.27 -7.27
CA THR A 619 -31.71 0.07 -6.28
C THR A 619 -31.32 -0.90 -5.16
N ARG A 620 -30.16 -1.56 -5.30
CA ARG A 620 -29.62 -2.44 -4.27
C ARG A 620 -28.97 -1.59 -3.17
N PRO A 621 -29.19 -1.91 -1.89
CA PRO A 621 -28.50 -1.25 -0.80
C PRO A 621 -27.01 -1.57 -0.81
N SER A 622 -26.19 -0.62 -0.36
CA SER A 622 -24.77 -0.85 -0.07
C SER A 622 -24.60 -1.86 1.07
N MET A 623 -23.45 -2.52 1.18
CA MET A 623 -23.20 -3.47 2.29
C MET A 623 -23.32 -2.82 3.67
N GLY A 624 -22.97 -1.53 3.80
CA GLY A 624 -23.17 -0.79 5.06
C GLY A 624 -24.66 -0.59 5.40
N GLU A 625 -25.51 -0.34 4.40
CA GLU A 625 -26.96 -0.29 4.59
C GLU A 625 -27.54 -1.67 4.88
N VAL A 626 -27.06 -2.72 4.22
CA VAL A 626 -27.44 -4.12 4.48
C VAL A 626 -27.16 -4.50 5.93
N VAL A 627 -25.99 -4.15 6.47
CA VAL A 627 -25.64 -4.39 7.87
C VAL A 627 -26.61 -3.65 8.80
N LYS A 628 -26.84 -2.34 8.57
CA LYS A 628 -27.80 -1.55 9.35
C LYS A 628 -29.23 -2.09 9.27
N MET A 629 -29.63 -2.61 8.11
CA MET A 629 -30.92 -3.26 7.89
C MET A 629 -31.03 -4.58 8.67
N LEU A 630 -29.97 -5.41 8.70
CA LEU A 630 -29.94 -6.66 9.47
C LEU A 630 -29.90 -6.44 10.98
N GLU A 631 -29.15 -5.44 11.45
CA GLU A 631 -29.07 -5.03 12.85
C GLU A 631 -30.38 -4.43 13.38
N GLY A 632 -31.34 -4.12 12.51
CA GLY A 632 -32.63 -3.51 12.89
C GLY A 632 -32.55 -1.99 13.14
N SER A 633 -31.41 -1.38 12.81
CA SER A 633 -31.16 0.08 12.95
C SER A 633 -31.97 0.92 11.96
N ILE A 634 -32.49 0.30 10.89
CA ILE A 634 -33.30 0.93 9.84
C ILE A 634 -34.52 0.05 9.53
N ASP A 635 -35.71 0.64 9.44
CA ASP A 635 -36.92 -0.08 9.03
C ASP A 635 -36.91 -0.39 7.53
N ILE A 636 -37.26 -1.62 7.17
CA ILE A 636 -37.12 -2.15 5.82
C ILE A 636 -38.48 -2.22 5.15
N ASN A 637 -38.70 -1.32 4.20
CA ASN A 637 -39.83 -1.36 3.27
C ASN A 637 -39.73 -2.60 2.36
N MET A 638 -40.87 -3.13 1.91
CA MET A 638 -40.87 -4.26 1.00
C MET A 638 -40.32 -3.82 -0.38
N PRO A 639 -39.27 -4.48 -0.92
CA PRO A 639 -38.75 -4.16 -2.24
C PRO A 639 -39.74 -4.51 -3.36
N PRO A 640 -39.64 -3.87 -4.54
CA PRO A 640 -40.32 -4.35 -5.73
C PRO A 640 -39.88 -5.80 -6.05
N MET A 641 -40.78 -6.59 -6.62
CA MET A 641 -40.47 -7.99 -6.96
C MET A 641 -39.43 -8.02 -8.09
N PRO A 642 -38.29 -8.73 -7.94
CA PRO A 642 -37.30 -8.85 -9.00
C PRO A 642 -37.93 -9.47 -10.27
N GLN A 643 -37.57 -8.93 -11.43
CA GLN A 643 -37.98 -9.39 -12.76
C GLN A 643 -37.66 -10.87 -12.97
N THR A 644 -36.53 -11.34 -12.44
CA THR A 644 -36.12 -12.75 -12.44
C THR A 644 -37.11 -13.68 -11.71
N VAL A 645 -37.81 -13.18 -10.68
CA VAL A 645 -38.89 -13.91 -9.99
C VAL A 645 -40.20 -13.86 -10.80
N LEU A 646 -40.43 -12.78 -11.54
CA LEU A 646 -41.57 -12.64 -12.47
C LEU A 646 -41.41 -13.53 -13.72
N GLU A 647 -40.19 -13.73 -14.21
CA GLU A 647 -39.91 -14.65 -15.34
C GLU A 647 -40.15 -16.12 -14.94
N LEU A 648 -39.84 -16.51 -13.71
CA LEU A 648 -40.19 -17.82 -13.13
C LEU A 648 -41.73 -18.03 -13.01
N VAL A 649 -42.53 -16.96 -13.03
CA VAL A 649 -44.00 -17.01 -12.95
C VAL A 649 -44.64 -17.27 -14.32
N GLU A 650 -44.01 -16.85 -15.42
CA GLU A 650 -44.52 -17.08 -16.78
C GLU A 650 -44.43 -18.56 -17.23
N GLU A 651 -43.59 -19.37 -16.57
CA GLU A 651 -43.44 -20.81 -16.84
C GLU A 651 -44.56 -21.70 -16.24
N GLY A 652 -45.63 -21.12 -15.67
CA GLY A 652 -46.89 -21.83 -15.42
C GLY A 652 -47.20 -22.23 -13.97
N LEU A 653 -46.77 -21.44 -12.99
CA LEU A 653 -47.01 -21.69 -11.55
C LEU A 653 -48.05 -20.73 -10.91
N ASP A 654 -49.18 -20.49 -11.57
CA ASP A 654 -50.28 -19.57 -11.14
C ASP A 654 -50.81 -19.83 -9.71
N HIS A 655 -50.59 -21.03 -9.18
CA HIS A 655 -50.99 -21.42 -7.82
C HIS A 655 -50.09 -20.81 -6.73
N VAL A 656 -48.84 -20.46 -7.03
CA VAL A 656 -47.93 -19.77 -6.09
C VAL A 656 -48.28 -18.29 -6.00
N TYR A 657 -48.69 -17.65 -7.11
CA TYR A 657 -49.18 -16.27 -7.12
C TYR A 657 -50.45 -16.09 -6.25
N ARG A 658 -51.39 -17.06 -6.29
CA ARG A 658 -52.58 -17.03 -5.42
C ARG A 658 -52.27 -17.29 -3.95
N ALA A 659 -51.16 -17.98 -3.64
CA ALA A 659 -50.72 -18.24 -2.28
C ALA A 659 -50.04 -17.01 -1.64
N MET A 660 -49.25 -16.24 -2.38
CA MET A 660 -48.64 -14.99 -1.88
C MET A 660 -49.62 -13.82 -1.74
N LYS A 661 -50.71 -13.79 -2.51
CA LYS A 661 -51.69 -12.68 -2.49
C LYS A 661 -52.67 -12.72 -1.32
N ARG A 662 -52.80 -13.85 -0.61
CA ARG A 662 -53.73 -14.01 0.52
C ARG A 662 -53.06 -13.76 1.87
N GLU A 663 -52.66 -12.51 2.10
CA GLU A 663 -52.77 -11.85 3.42
C GLU A 663 -52.65 -10.31 3.37
N PHE A 664 -52.93 -9.67 2.22
CA PHE A 664 -52.90 -8.21 2.11
C PHE A 664 -54.20 -7.48 2.54
N ASN A 665 -55.16 -8.19 3.14
CA ASN A 665 -56.50 -7.64 3.41
C ASN A 665 -56.99 -7.68 4.87
N ASN A 666 -56.10 -7.83 5.87
CA ASN A 666 -56.52 -7.78 7.29
C ASN A 666 -55.87 -6.68 8.16
N PHE A 667 -55.24 -5.66 7.57
CA PHE A 667 -54.84 -4.44 8.30
C PHE A 667 -55.42 -3.15 7.70
N SER A 668 -56.67 -3.18 7.25
CA SER A 668 -57.42 -1.96 6.94
C SER A 668 -58.88 -2.04 7.41
N SER A 669 -59.08 -1.87 8.72
CA SER A 669 -60.27 -1.17 9.21
C SER A 669 -60.00 -0.50 10.56
N PHE A 670 -59.62 0.78 10.54
CA PHE A 670 -60.14 1.74 11.51
C PHE A 670 -60.44 3.04 10.79
N THR A 671 -61.73 3.33 10.72
CA THR A 671 -62.39 4.52 10.18
C THR A 671 -61.95 5.80 10.88
N VAL A 672 -61.55 6.81 10.11
CA VAL A 672 -61.55 8.22 10.54
C VAL A 672 -62.86 8.85 10.10
N ASN A 673 -63.73 9.16 11.07
CA ASN A 673 -64.90 10.02 10.87
C ASN A 673 -64.45 11.44 10.55
N THR A 674 -65.11 12.04 9.56
CA THR A 674 -64.95 13.43 9.15
C THR A 674 -65.95 14.36 9.85
N ASN A 675 -65.50 15.60 10.06
CA ASN A 675 -66.22 16.87 10.32
C ASN A 675 -66.54 17.29 11.78
N PRO A 676 -66.72 18.61 12.04
CA PRO A 676 -65.81 19.75 11.77
C PRO A 676 -65.82 20.81 12.91
N SER A 677 -65.12 21.95 12.69
CA SER A 677 -65.11 23.20 13.49
C SER A 677 -64.20 23.19 14.74
N THR A 678 -63.32 24.17 15.00
CA THR A 678 -63.39 25.62 14.78
C THR A 678 -62.01 26.25 14.50
N SER A 679 -62.00 27.14 13.50
CA SER A 679 -61.27 28.42 13.38
C SER A 679 -60.16 28.78 14.38
N HIS A 680 -58.97 29.07 13.88
CA HIS A 680 -58.41 30.44 13.90
C HIS A 680 -57.47 30.63 12.68
N ALA A 681 -57.68 31.72 11.95
CA ALA A 681 -56.91 32.12 10.78
C ALA A 681 -55.55 32.73 11.17
N THR A 682 -54.56 32.66 10.27
CA THR A 682 -53.94 33.84 9.61
C THR A 682 -53.04 33.34 8.46
N CYS A 683 -53.25 33.87 7.25
CA CYS A 683 -52.29 33.79 6.15
C CYS A 683 -51.36 35.01 6.19
N SER A 684 -50.09 34.81 5.81
CA SER A 684 -49.34 35.84 5.09
C SER A 684 -48.20 35.21 4.28
N TYR A 685 -48.29 35.40 2.96
CA TYR A 685 -47.20 35.33 2.00
C TYR A 685 -46.04 36.26 2.41
N SER A 686 -44.80 35.88 2.11
CA SER A 686 -43.80 36.76 1.47
C SER A 686 -42.52 35.99 1.12
N THR A 687 -42.32 35.81 -0.18
CA THR A 687 -41.01 35.69 -0.83
C THR A 687 -40.27 37.03 -0.73
N MET A 688 -38.95 37.00 -0.47
CA MET A 688 -38.02 37.97 -1.06
C MET A 688 -36.62 37.33 -1.16
N SER A 689 -36.15 37.22 -2.41
CA SER A 689 -34.73 37.22 -2.80
C SER A 689 -34.04 38.50 -2.25
N PRO A 690 -32.73 38.57 -1.93
CA PRO A 690 -31.61 37.83 -2.52
C PRO A 690 -30.56 37.26 -1.54
N ARG A 691 -29.94 36.14 -1.92
CA ARG A 691 -28.49 35.95 -2.12
C ARG A 691 -28.23 34.55 -2.63
#